data_AF-A0A3T0RSC0-F1
#
_entry.id   AF-A0A3T0RSC0-F1
#
_cell.length_a   1.000
_cell.length_b   1.000
_cell.length_c   1.000
_cell.angle_alpha   90.00
_cell.angle_beta   90.00
_cell.angle_gamma   90.00
#
_symmetry.space_group_name_H-M   'P 1'
#
loop_
_entity.id
_entity.type
_entity.pdbx_description
1 polymer ?
#
loop_
_entity_poly.entity_id
_entity_poly.type
_entity_poly.pdbx_seq_one_letter_code
_entity_poly.pdbx_strand_id
1 'polypeptide(L)'
;MRNIRVRVSIGILLGITLFGFQNCAPGNQPLSAVDSSTDASDAISAVDQSKSVKRIPASTQSSSQTATASAAASTSQVKAPTTPAKTPVKTPVAPAKTPAVTQAAPKIGVPQGVSIVKDGKGICNSVSFTQVPTDSNYFIGRILNGSTPGACDGTNWSLALFKMTWETNTLSFVKYVFKPDVTDAAGNKIESAYDPHIVQFNNEMWVAFECAGPFGIGASSCIAPFTIANGLDTNRLSVIVRGTYNATKTEVYSASVPKLLAFKNKLYIYWTACHFDVNKDGGLVLLSVASRGAEVAQDSSAQKKMWIKDSAGVSMYAGDAAKSIEVWGGTPGDVTANHVSDIFDFYVKGDTIYAVGAVGGFGCITPLSPIYACYRTRIASSTTPLGFQIFNKNYVNSPALPFNPMEYVRFFKMPNGSQFMMGQHTTANLNGSNPVTPVIAPGYQKYSIDLNNLKTVAANGDNPKPNPTVSALTLSATFTVVQLFHRSCGYTLSNDVACNAASSRYCQSQGYLSGTGVLQHYIDNMTVACVGSSAGTQLNVNLSELSSINSDCTQISTATGSCQSAVYHYCQNKGYAGGYGPQEAGGNNLTVTCLKASNSFSISSTFTALTEKVSACSQAVPGSDSCRAAADLMCKAQGGVAGYGLVDYAGNNVAIGCIK
;
A
#
# COMPACT_ATOMS: atom_id res chain seq x y z
N MET A 1 3.47 51.41 -41.60
CA MET A 1 4.04 50.51 -40.56
C MET A 1 2.90 49.62 -40.04
N ARG A 2 2.88 48.35 -40.43
CA ARG A 2 1.84 47.37 -40.06
C ARG A 2 2.27 46.67 -38.76
N ASN A 3 1.45 46.76 -37.72
CA ASN A 3 1.66 46.05 -36.47
C ASN A 3 1.27 44.57 -36.64
N ILE A 4 2.28 43.69 -36.67
CA ILE A 4 2.11 42.25 -36.59
C ILE A 4 2.02 41.88 -35.11
N ARG A 5 0.84 41.44 -34.65
CA ARG A 5 0.69 40.76 -33.36
C ARG A 5 0.97 39.28 -33.57
N VAL A 6 2.15 38.83 -33.15
CA VAL A 6 2.46 37.40 -33.02
C VAL A 6 1.84 36.91 -31.72
N ARG A 7 0.82 36.04 -31.80
CA ARG A 7 0.37 35.22 -30.67
C ARG A 7 1.29 34.01 -30.59
N VAL A 8 2.14 33.98 -29.58
CA VAL A 8 2.87 32.77 -29.18
C VAL A 8 1.97 32.01 -28.22
N SER A 9 1.32 30.95 -28.70
CA SER A 9 0.65 29.98 -27.84
C SER A 9 1.70 29.00 -27.31
N ILE A 10 2.13 29.19 -26.07
CA ILE A 10 2.92 28.20 -25.33
C ILE A 10 1.92 27.13 -24.85
N GLY A 11 1.73 26.09 -25.66
CA GLY A 11 1.06 24.87 -25.23
C GLY A 11 2.00 24.09 -24.32
N ILE A 12 1.80 24.17 -23.01
CA ILE A 12 2.45 23.27 -22.05
C ILE A 12 1.77 21.91 -22.19
N LEU A 13 2.35 21.05 -23.04
CA LEU A 13 2.00 19.65 -23.16
C LEU A 13 2.63 18.90 -21.97
N LEU A 14 1.94 18.85 -20.84
CA LEU A 14 2.28 17.96 -19.72
C LEU A 14 1.84 16.53 -20.09
N GLY A 15 2.59 15.92 -21.01
CA GLY A 15 2.47 14.50 -21.35
C GLY A 15 3.16 13.66 -20.28
N ILE A 16 2.50 13.42 -19.14
CA ILE A 16 2.92 12.37 -18.22
C ILE A 16 2.50 11.04 -18.86
N THR A 17 3.46 10.37 -19.49
CA THR A 17 3.31 8.99 -19.96
C THR A 17 3.32 8.07 -18.73
N LEU A 18 2.18 7.93 -18.06
CA LEU A 18 1.96 6.93 -17.02
C LEU A 18 1.88 5.55 -17.69
N PHE A 19 3.04 4.94 -17.90
CA PHE A 19 3.13 3.54 -18.31
C PHE A 19 2.56 2.63 -17.21
N GLY A 20 1.42 1.99 -17.49
CA GLY A 20 1.19 0.59 -17.13
C GLY A 20 0.44 0.23 -15.85
N PHE A 21 0.40 1.06 -14.79
CA PHE A 21 -0.11 0.60 -13.49
C PHE A 21 -1.50 1.15 -13.18
N GLN A 22 -2.52 0.29 -13.35
CA GLN A 22 -3.93 0.70 -13.39
C GLN A 22 -4.76 0.37 -12.15
N ASN A 23 -4.28 -0.46 -11.21
CA ASN A 23 -5.09 -0.88 -10.05
C ASN A 23 -5.69 0.29 -9.26
N CYS A 24 -5.05 1.46 -9.30
CA CYS A 24 -5.49 2.69 -8.63
C CYS A 24 -5.22 3.97 -9.46
N ALA A 25 -5.02 3.87 -10.78
CA ALA A 25 -4.82 5.10 -11.56
C ALA A 25 -6.17 5.81 -11.74
N PRO A 26 -6.31 7.11 -11.40
CA PRO A 26 -7.45 7.87 -11.90
C PRO A 26 -7.43 7.76 -13.43
N GLY A 27 -8.57 7.45 -14.05
CA GLY A 27 -8.69 7.57 -15.51
C GLY A 27 -8.20 8.96 -15.95
N ASN A 28 -7.65 9.08 -17.16
CA ASN A 28 -7.01 10.29 -17.71
C ASN A 28 -7.97 11.50 -17.88
N GLN A 29 -8.77 11.83 -16.89
CA GLN A 29 -9.70 12.94 -16.85
C GLN A 29 -9.01 14.10 -16.12
N PRO A 30 -8.71 15.22 -16.80
CA PRO A 30 -8.25 16.41 -16.11
C PRO A 30 -9.33 16.90 -15.13
N LEU A 31 -8.91 17.32 -13.94
CA LEU A 31 -9.75 18.08 -13.01
C LEU A 31 -10.06 19.45 -13.60
N SER A 32 -10.93 19.53 -14.61
CA SER A 32 -11.52 20.81 -15.00
C SER A 32 -12.45 21.25 -13.87
N ALA A 33 -12.34 22.52 -13.48
CA ALA A 33 -13.15 23.15 -12.44
C ALA A 33 -14.63 22.73 -12.57
N VAL A 34 -15.14 22.05 -11.55
CA VAL A 34 -16.56 21.77 -11.42
C VAL A 34 -17.23 23.13 -11.21
N ASP A 35 -17.87 23.61 -12.26
CA ASP A 35 -18.62 24.86 -12.25
C ASP A 35 -19.79 24.69 -11.28
N SER A 36 -19.79 25.46 -10.19
CA SER A 36 -20.85 25.46 -9.20
C SER A 36 -22.05 26.25 -9.74
N SER A 37 -22.81 25.67 -10.67
CA SER A 37 -24.12 26.20 -11.05
C SER A 37 -25.06 25.08 -11.54
N THR A 38 -26.21 24.95 -10.83
CA THR A 38 -27.49 24.31 -11.23
C THR A 38 -27.47 22.80 -11.54
N ASP A 39 -28.34 21.91 -11.04
CA ASP A 39 -29.73 22.02 -10.60
C ASP A 39 -30.05 21.03 -9.48
N ALA A 40 -30.76 21.50 -8.45
CA ALA A 40 -31.45 20.67 -7.48
C ALA A 40 -32.94 21.02 -7.47
N SER A 41 -33.71 20.28 -8.26
CA SER A 41 -35.16 20.19 -8.13
C SER A 41 -35.57 18.74 -8.34
N ASP A 42 -35.88 18.00 -7.27
CA ASP A 42 -37.23 17.50 -7.06
C ASP A 42 -37.42 16.74 -5.73
N ALA A 43 -38.44 17.22 -5.01
CA ALA A 43 -39.43 16.54 -4.18
C ALA A 43 -39.01 15.68 -2.96
N ILE A 44 -39.08 16.30 -1.77
CA ILE A 44 -39.76 15.68 -0.61
C ILE A 44 -40.71 16.71 0.01
N SER A 45 -41.98 16.31 0.12
CA SER A 45 -43.12 17.09 0.61
C SER A 45 -43.03 17.44 2.09
N ALA A 46 -43.61 18.60 2.40
CA ALA A 46 -43.77 19.18 3.72
C ALA A 46 -44.62 18.31 4.67
N VAL A 47 -44.15 18.18 5.91
CA VAL A 47 -45.01 18.02 7.09
C VAL A 47 -44.60 19.10 8.09
N ASP A 48 -45.54 20.00 8.33
CA ASP A 48 -45.55 21.04 9.35
C ASP A 48 -45.62 20.40 10.75
N GLN A 49 -44.77 20.86 11.66
CA GLN A 49 -45.19 21.14 13.05
C GLN A 49 -44.14 21.93 13.81
N SER A 50 -44.49 23.18 14.07
CA SER A 50 -43.92 24.03 15.12
C SER A 50 -44.03 23.38 16.50
N LYS A 51 -42.94 23.43 17.29
CA LYS A 51 -43.00 23.63 18.75
C LYS A 51 -41.64 24.03 19.32
N SER A 52 -41.70 25.07 20.14
CA SER A 52 -40.64 25.78 20.83
C SER A 52 -39.92 24.93 21.88
N VAL A 53 -38.59 25.07 21.97
CA VAL A 53 -37.81 24.56 23.10
C VAL A 53 -36.98 25.68 23.73
N LYS A 54 -37.21 25.84 25.03
CA LYS A 54 -36.61 26.76 26.00
C LYS A 54 -35.14 26.41 26.27
N ARG A 55 -34.27 27.42 26.34
CA ARG A 55 -32.88 27.32 26.83
C ARG A 55 -32.83 26.98 28.32
N ILE A 56 -31.93 26.07 28.71
CA ILE A 56 -31.40 25.90 30.07
C ILE A 56 -29.86 25.75 29.97
N PRO A 57 -29.05 26.35 30.86
CA PRO A 57 -27.60 26.46 30.69
C PRO A 57 -26.79 25.34 31.36
N ALA A 58 -25.51 25.32 30.98
CA ALA A 58 -24.46 24.38 31.37
C ALA A 58 -24.24 24.25 32.88
N SER A 59 -23.89 23.04 33.32
CA SER A 59 -23.38 22.77 34.67
C SER A 59 -21.94 22.25 34.63
N THR A 60 -21.17 22.83 35.52
CA THR A 60 -19.76 22.63 35.89
C THR A 60 -19.58 21.35 36.70
N GLN A 61 -18.56 20.55 36.37
CA GLN A 61 -18.08 19.48 37.25
C GLN A 61 -17.07 20.06 38.25
N SER A 62 -17.36 19.89 39.53
CA SER A 62 -16.44 20.13 40.65
C SER A 62 -16.27 18.84 41.44
N SER A 63 -15.02 18.54 41.78
CA SER A 63 -14.58 17.43 42.62
C SER A 63 -14.81 17.75 44.10
N SER A 64 -15.17 16.75 44.90
CA SER A 64 -14.94 16.81 46.34
C SER A 64 -14.67 15.41 46.91
N GLN A 65 -13.53 15.33 47.58
CA GLN A 65 -13.15 14.29 48.52
C GLN A 65 -14.00 14.43 49.79
N THR A 66 -14.28 13.31 50.45
CA THR A 66 -14.41 13.33 51.92
C THR A 66 -13.94 11.99 52.48
N ALA A 67 -12.96 12.07 53.37
CA ALA A 67 -12.52 11.01 54.25
C ALA A 67 -13.28 11.12 55.59
N THR A 68 -13.57 9.98 56.23
CA THR A 68 -13.68 9.89 57.69
C THR A 68 -13.28 8.50 58.17
N ALA A 69 -12.61 8.49 59.31
CA ALA A 69 -11.89 7.38 59.89
C ALA A 69 -12.61 6.77 61.12
N SER A 70 -12.20 5.53 61.44
CA SER A 70 -12.01 4.95 62.78
C SER A 70 -13.22 4.64 63.70
N ALA A 71 -13.40 3.37 64.06
CA ALA A 71 -12.99 2.84 65.37
C ALA A 71 -13.28 1.33 65.60
N ALA A 72 -12.22 0.63 66.02
CA ALA A 72 -12.06 -0.46 66.99
C ALA A 72 -13.14 -1.54 67.30
N ALA A 73 -12.66 -2.79 67.14
CA ALA A 73 -12.61 -3.91 68.11
C ALA A 73 -13.88 -4.66 68.56
N SER A 74 -13.92 -5.94 68.19
CA SER A 74 -14.46 -7.03 69.03
C SER A 74 -13.77 -8.34 68.66
N THR A 75 -13.16 -8.97 69.66
CA THR A 75 -12.49 -10.27 69.64
C THR A 75 -13.50 -11.38 69.85
N SER A 76 -13.41 -12.45 69.05
CA SER A 76 -13.97 -13.75 69.42
C SER A 76 -13.06 -14.87 68.92
N GLN A 77 -12.54 -15.60 69.89
CA GLN A 77 -11.74 -16.80 69.70
C GLN A 77 -12.56 -17.90 69.02
N VAL A 78 -12.02 -18.46 67.93
CA VAL A 78 -12.46 -19.76 67.42
C VAL A 78 -11.26 -20.69 67.32
N LYS A 79 -11.50 -21.88 67.84
CA LYS A 79 -10.62 -23.00 68.12
C LYS A 79 -10.02 -23.60 66.83
N ALA A 80 -8.77 -24.03 66.92
CA ALA A 80 -7.95 -24.56 65.83
C ALA A 80 -8.55 -25.82 65.15
N PRO A 81 -8.44 -25.93 63.82
CA PRO A 81 -8.43 -27.22 63.12
C PRO A 81 -6.98 -27.68 62.88
N THR A 82 -6.80 -28.97 63.12
CA THR A 82 -5.62 -29.80 62.92
C THR A 82 -4.97 -29.68 61.54
N THR A 83 -3.64 -29.68 61.55
CA THR A 83 -2.71 -29.70 60.42
C THR A 83 -2.94 -30.90 59.49
N PRO A 84 -3.21 -30.70 58.19
CA PRO A 84 -3.01 -31.73 57.18
C PRO A 84 -1.54 -31.76 56.76
N ALA A 85 -1.00 -32.97 56.61
CA ALA A 85 0.37 -33.24 56.20
C ALA A 85 0.76 -32.52 54.90
N LYS A 86 1.99 -31.99 54.87
CA LYS A 86 2.64 -31.44 53.68
C LYS A 86 2.77 -32.51 52.60
N THR A 87 1.93 -32.43 51.57
CA THR A 87 2.20 -33.09 50.29
C THR A 87 3.24 -32.25 49.53
N PRO A 88 4.30 -32.84 48.95
CA PRO A 88 5.30 -32.09 48.20
C PRO A 88 4.64 -31.45 46.97
N VAL A 89 4.68 -30.12 46.88
CA VAL A 89 4.31 -29.40 45.65
C VAL A 89 5.34 -29.76 44.59
N LYS A 90 4.95 -30.63 43.64
CA LYS A 90 5.71 -30.87 42.41
C LYS A 90 5.77 -29.56 41.64
N THR A 91 6.98 -29.06 41.41
CA THR A 91 7.28 -27.99 40.46
C THR A 91 6.57 -28.27 39.13
N PRO A 92 5.83 -27.30 38.54
CA PRO A 92 5.23 -27.49 37.23
C PRO A 92 6.32 -27.80 36.22
N VAL A 93 6.32 -29.02 35.68
CA VAL A 93 7.18 -29.38 34.56
C VAL A 93 6.68 -28.57 33.37
N ALA A 94 7.56 -27.69 32.85
CA ALA A 94 7.26 -26.93 31.64
C ALA A 94 6.76 -27.87 30.55
N PRO A 95 5.63 -27.57 29.88
CA PRO A 95 5.11 -28.45 28.83
C PRO A 95 6.21 -28.71 27.82
N ALA A 96 6.52 -29.99 27.62
CA ALA A 96 7.52 -30.42 26.65
C ALA A 96 7.17 -29.78 25.30
N LYS A 97 8.10 -28.99 24.75
CA LYS A 97 7.96 -28.45 23.39
C LYS A 97 7.76 -29.64 22.46
N THR A 98 6.53 -29.83 21.99
CA THR A 98 6.21 -30.80 20.95
C THR A 98 7.16 -30.55 19.79
N PRO A 99 7.93 -31.56 19.32
CA PRO A 99 8.82 -31.38 18.19
C PRO A 99 8.00 -30.84 17.01
N ALA A 100 8.40 -29.67 16.50
CA ALA A 100 7.77 -29.11 15.32
C ALA A 100 7.97 -30.10 14.18
N VAL A 101 6.89 -30.78 13.78
CA VAL A 101 6.90 -31.66 12.61
C VAL A 101 7.13 -30.77 11.39
N THR A 102 8.37 -30.76 10.90
CA THR A 102 8.78 -30.10 9.66
C THR A 102 8.21 -30.89 8.48
N GLN A 103 6.92 -30.69 8.19
CA GLN A 103 6.37 -31.12 6.92
C GLN A 103 6.96 -30.27 5.79
N ALA A 104 7.41 -30.93 4.73
CA ALA A 104 7.95 -30.28 3.55
C ALA A 104 6.92 -29.29 2.98
N ALA A 105 7.38 -28.07 2.69
CA ALA A 105 6.54 -27.07 2.05
C ALA A 105 6.05 -27.55 0.67
N PRO A 106 4.84 -27.17 0.24
CA PRO A 106 4.39 -27.39 -1.14
C PRO A 106 5.45 -26.87 -2.11
N LYS A 107 5.91 -27.67 -3.08
CA LYS A 107 6.86 -27.19 -4.08
C LYS A 107 6.10 -26.40 -5.16
N ILE A 108 6.50 -25.16 -5.42
CA ILE A 108 6.10 -24.48 -6.66
C ILE A 108 6.71 -25.23 -7.84
N GLY A 109 5.89 -25.56 -8.84
CA GLY A 109 6.38 -26.07 -10.12
C GLY A 109 7.22 -25.03 -10.85
N VAL A 110 8.11 -25.46 -11.74
CA VAL A 110 8.94 -24.53 -12.53
C VAL A 110 8.02 -23.54 -13.27
N PRO A 111 8.17 -22.22 -13.04
CA PRO A 111 7.35 -21.22 -13.73
C PRO A 111 7.50 -21.32 -15.24
N GLN A 112 6.40 -21.13 -15.95
CA GLN A 112 6.34 -21.20 -17.41
C GLN A 112 5.77 -19.90 -17.96
N GLY A 113 6.46 -19.31 -18.93
CA GLY A 113 5.97 -18.14 -19.64
C GLY A 113 4.69 -18.44 -20.40
N VAL A 114 3.75 -17.49 -20.38
CA VAL A 114 2.49 -17.55 -21.12
C VAL A 114 2.51 -16.43 -22.16
N SER A 115 2.41 -16.80 -23.43
CA SER A 115 2.35 -15.83 -24.53
C SER A 115 0.92 -15.37 -24.75
N ILE A 116 0.73 -14.08 -25.01
CA ILE A 116 -0.59 -13.51 -25.25
C ILE A 116 -0.57 -12.83 -26.61
N VAL A 117 -1.40 -13.33 -27.53
CA VAL A 117 -1.33 -12.94 -28.93
C VAL A 117 -2.69 -12.55 -29.52
N LYS A 118 -2.64 -11.61 -30.46
CA LYS A 118 -3.72 -11.31 -31.41
C LYS A 118 -3.12 -11.32 -32.81
N ASP A 119 -3.71 -12.09 -33.71
CA ASP A 119 -3.22 -12.26 -35.08
C ASP A 119 -1.74 -12.70 -35.14
N GLY A 120 -1.34 -13.57 -34.20
CA GLY A 120 0.03 -14.09 -34.07
C GLY A 120 1.06 -13.11 -33.48
N LYS A 121 0.64 -11.91 -33.08
CA LYS A 121 1.53 -10.88 -32.52
C LYS A 121 1.23 -10.61 -31.06
N GLY A 122 2.26 -10.29 -30.28
CA GLY A 122 2.12 -9.91 -28.87
C GLY A 122 1.25 -8.67 -28.69
N ILE A 123 0.42 -8.67 -27.64
CA ILE A 123 -0.41 -7.52 -27.26
C ILE A 123 0.11 -6.87 -25.98
N CYS A 124 0.04 -5.54 -25.90
CA CYS A 124 0.51 -4.80 -24.73
C CYS A 124 -0.45 -4.95 -23.53
N ASN A 125 0.14 -5.12 -22.33
CA ASN A 125 -0.48 -4.90 -21.01
C ASN A 125 -1.86 -5.59 -20.81
N SER A 126 -2.06 -6.71 -21.50
CA SER A 126 -3.12 -7.66 -21.19
C SER A 126 -2.59 -8.57 -20.10
N VAL A 127 -2.78 -8.20 -18.83
CA VAL A 127 -2.24 -8.94 -17.69
C VAL A 127 -3.32 -9.46 -16.74
N SER A 128 -4.57 -9.07 -16.95
CA SER A 128 -5.71 -9.53 -16.16
C SER A 128 -6.57 -10.48 -16.99
N PHE A 129 -6.56 -11.76 -16.61
CA PHE A 129 -7.36 -12.81 -17.24
C PHE A 129 -8.17 -13.57 -16.20
N THR A 130 -9.38 -13.97 -16.56
CA THR A 130 -10.24 -14.86 -15.77
C THR A 130 -10.69 -16.02 -16.65
N GLN A 131 -10.71 -17.24 -16.11
CA GLN A 131 -11.10 -18.43 -16.87
C GLN A 131 -12.61 -18.62 -16.86
N VAL A 132 -13.18 -18.95 -18.02
CA VAL A 132 -14.61 -19.23 -18.17
C VAL A 132 -14.95 -20.52 -17.41
N PRO A 133 -15.84 -20.51 -16.40
CA PRO A 133 -16.01 -21.66 -15.51
C PRO A 133 -16.51 -22.93 -16.21
N THR A 134 -17.22 -22.78 -17.33
CA THR A 134 -17.80 -23.89 -18.10
C THR A 134 -16.86 -24.45 -19.17
N ASP A 135 -15.72 -23.81 -19.43
CA ASP A 135 -14.72 -24.29 -20.40
C ASP A 135 -13.32 -23.83 -20.01
N SER A 136 -12.48 -24.79 -19.61
CA SER A 136 -11.11 -24.52 -19.17
C SER A 136 -10.23 -23.88 -20.24
N ASN A 137 -10.59 -23.94 -21.53
CA ASN A 137 -9.77 -23.37 -22.60
C ASN A 137 -10.09 -21.90 -22.88
N TYR A 138 -11.20 -21.36 -22.38
CA TYR A 138 -11.59 -19.98 -22.65
C TYR A 138 -11.33 -19.06 -21.46
N PHE A 139 -10.89 -17.85 -21.78
CA PHE A 139 -10.53 -16.82 -20.83
C PHE A 139 -11.09 -15.48 -21.27
N ILE A 140 -11.50 -14.63 -20.33
CA ILE A 140 -11.80 -13.23 -20.60
C ILE A 140 -10.64 -12.40 -20.09
N GLY A 141 -10.12 -11.50 -20.93
CA GLY A 141 -9.08 -10.55 -20.58
C GLY A 141 -9.36 -9.17 -21.15
N ARG A 142 -8.47 -8.22 -20.87
CA ARG A 142 -8.54 -6.84 -21.40
C ARG A 142 -7.67 -6.66 -22.65
N ILE A 143 -8.05 -5.78 -23.55
CA ILE A 143 -7.24 -5.38 -24.72
C ILE A 143 -7.27 -3.86 -24.88
N LEU A 144 -6.10 -3.27 -25.07
CA LEU A 144 -5.96 -1.84 -25.32
C LEU A 144 -6.36 -1.53 -26.77
N ASN A 145 -7.37 -0.70 -26.96
CA ASN A 145 -7.91 -0.35 -28.26
C ASN A 145 -6.95 0.57 -29.02
N GLY A 146 -6.73 0.27 -30.29
CA GLY A 146 -5.86 1.08 -31.16
C GLY A 146 -4.36 0.89 -30.92
N SER A 147 -3.94 -0.01 -30.03
CA SER A 147 -2.52 -0.24 -29.78
C SER A 147 -1.83 -0.91 -30.97
N THR A 148 -0.66 -0.41 -31.36
CA THR A 148 0.22 -1.08 -32.32
C THR A 148 0.72 -2.39 -31.69
N PRO A 149 0.83 -3.52 -32.42
CA PRO A 149 1.36 -4.76 -31.85
C PRO A 149 2.74 -4.56 -31.21
N GLY A 150 2.87 -4.95 -29.94
CA GLY A 150 4.07 -4.71 -29.13
C GLY A 150 4.23 -3.29 -28.55
N ALA A 151 3.40 -2.32 -28.96
CA ALA A 151 3.37 -0.98 -28.39
C ALA A 151 2.18 -0.82 -27.41
N CYS A 152 2.33 0.10 -26.47
CA CYS A 152 1.36 0.42 -25.43
C CYS A 152 0.73 1.80 -25.64
N ASP A 153 0.37 2.11 -26.88
CA ASP A 153 0.04 3.45 -27.40
C ASP A 153 -1.47 3.66 -27.66
N GLY A 154 -2.33 2.73 -27.26
CA GLY A 154 -3.79 2.87 -27.41
C GLY A 154 -4.46 3.71 -26.31
N THR A 155 -5.77 3.92 -26.42
CA THR A 155 -6.50 4.94 -25.62
C THR A 155 -7.46 4.37 -24.57
N ASN A 156 -8.28 3.38 -24.94
CA ASN A 156 -9.33 2.81 -24.09
C ASN A 156 -9.23 1.29 -24.05
N TRP A 157 -9.82 0.65 -23.03
CA TRP A 157 -9.80 -0.80 -22.90
C TRP A 157 -11.12 -1.43 -23.29
N SER A 158 -11.04 -2.56 -24.00
CA SER A 158 -12.17 -3.47 -24.25
C SER A 158 -11.96 -4.79 -23.51
N LEU A 159 -13.02 -5.57 -23.37
CA LEU A 159 -12.91 -6.97 -22.94
C LEU A 159 -12.93 -7.90 -24.16
N ALA A 160 -12.10 -8.93 -24.12
CA ALA A 160 -11.98 -9.91 -25.18
C ALA A 160 -11.96 -11.34 -24.64
N LEU A 161 -12.47 -12.26 -25.47
CA LEU A 161 -12.37 -13.69 -25.28
C LEU A 161 -11.05 -14.17 -25.88
N PHE A 162 -10.34 -15.00 -25.11
CA PHE A 162 -9.11 -15.66 -25.50
C PHE A 162 -9.26 -17.16 -25.36
N LYS A 163 -8.51 -17.92 -26.17
CA LYS A 163 -8.40 -19.37 -26.08
C LYS A 163 -6.97 -19.75 -25.72
N MET A 164 -6.81 -20.58 -24.68
CA MET A 164 -5.53 -21.15 -24.29
C MET A 164 -5.21 -22.40 -25.12
N THR A 165 -4.03 -22.41 -25.73
CA THR A 165 -3.38 -23.62 -26.23
C THR A 165 -2.38 -24.07 -25.17
N TRP A 166 -2.70 -25.14 -24.43
CA TRP A 166 -1.96 -25.55 -23.24
C TRP A 166 -0.58 -26.13 -23.53
N GLU A 167 -0.39 -26.72 -24.70
CA GLU A 167 0.86 -27.31 -25.14
C GLU A 167 1.93 -26.23 -25.34
N THR A 168 1.51 -25.05 -25.82
CA THR A 168 2.40 -23.92 -26.13
C THR A 168 2.25 -22.75 -25.15
N ASN A 169 1.42 -22.90 -24.11
CA ASN A 169 1.09 -21.86 -23.13
C ASN A 169 0.73 -20.52 -23.81
N THR A 170 -0.11 -20.55 -24.85
CA THR A 170 -0.46 -19.37 -25.63
C THR A 170 -1.94 -19.03 -25.49
N LEU A 171 -2.24 -17.81 -25.04
CA LEU A 171 -3.57 -17.21 -25.05
C LEU A 171 -3.77 -16.43 -26.36
N SER A 172 -4.64 -16.94 -27.23
CA SER A 172 -4.95 -16.34 -28.53
C SER A 172 -6.29 -15.63 -28.51
N PHE A 173 -6.31 -14.37 -28.97
CA PHE A 173 -7.55 -13.61 -29.14
C PHE A 173 -8.55 -14.36 -30.04
N VAL A 174 -9.81 -14.38 -29.63
CA VAL A 174 -10.93 -14.98 -30.37
C VAL A 174 -11.86 -13.89 -30.89
N LYS A 175 -12.38 -13.05 -29.98
CA LYS A 175 -13.27 -11.93 -30.31
C LYS A 175 -13.38 -10.94 -29.15
N TYR A 176 -13.90 -9.76 -29.43
CA TYR A 176 -14.36 -8.85 -28.39
C TYR A 176 -15.63 -9.42 -27.73
N VAL A 177 -15.71 -9.33 -26.40
CA VAL A 177 -16.94 -9.67 -25.64
C VAL A 177 -17.64 -8.44 -25.10
N PHE A 178 -16.93 -7.30 -25.06
CA PHE A 178 -17.48 -5.99 -24.75
C PHE A 178 -16.59 -4.92 -25.39
N LYS A 179 -17.20 -3.97 -26.11
CA LYS A 179 -16.55 -2.78 -26.63
C LYS A 179 -17.15 -1.56 -25.92
N PRO A 180 -16.34 -0.59 -25.47
CA PRO A 180 -16.85 0.64 -24.86
C PRO A 180 -17.69 1.51 -25.81
N ASP A 181 -18.11 2.67 -25.28
CA ASP A 181 -19.18 3.54 -25.79
C ASP A 181 -20.58 2.90 -25.69
N VAL A 182 -20.80 2.16 -24.60
CA VAL A 182 -22.10 1.56 -24.24
C VAL A 182 -22.71 2.37 -23.10
N THR A 183 -23.98 2.74 -23.25
CA THR A 183 -24.77 3.37 -22.18
C THR A 183 -25.64 2.32 -21.50
N ASP A 184 -25.52 2.17 -20.18
CA ASP A 184 -26.41 1.30 -19.42
C ASP A 184 -27.85 1.88 -19.34
N ALA A 185 -28.82 1.10 -18.86
CA ALA A 185 -30.20 1.61 -18.80
C ALA A 185 -30.42 2.73 -17.77
N ALA A 186 -29.45 3.01 -16.91
CA ALA A 186 -29.47 4.14 -15.98
C ALA A 186 -28.78 5.39 -16.58
N GLY A 187 -28.40 5.35 -17.86
CA GLY A 187 -27.78 6.46 -18.56
C GLY A 187 -26.26 6.58 -18.36
N ASN A 188 -25.62 5.63 -17.68
CA ASN A 188 -24.18 5.67 -17.45
C ASN A 188 -23.44 5.23 -18.71
N LYS A 189 -22.70 6.15 -19.33
CA LYS A 189 -21.82 5.85 -20.47
C LYS A 189 -20.54 5.15 -19.98
N ILE A 190 -20.21 4.00 -20.55
CA ILE A 190 -18.98 3.26 -20.28
C ILE A 190 -18.02 3.46 -21.44
N GLU A 191 -16.88 4.08 -21.18
CA GLU A 191 -15.87 4.49 -22.18
C GLU A 191 -14.62 3.59 -22.15
N SER A 192 -14.46 2.80 -21.09
CA SER A 192 -13.37 1.82 -20.97
C SER A 192 -13.78 0.68 -20.03
N ALA A 193 -13.30 -0.54 -20.30
CA ALA A 193 -13.59 -1.75 -19.54
C ALA A 193 -12.35 -2.64 -19.37
N TYR A 194 -12.01 -2.98 -18.13
CA TYR A 194 -10.76 -3.65 -17.75
C TYR A 194 -10.99 -4.65 -16.60
N ASP A 195 -9.98 -5.47 -16.34
CA ASP A 195 -9.89 -6.38 -15.19
C ASP A 195 -11.12 -7.27 -14.89
N PRO A 196 -11.54 -8.09 -15.87
CA PRO A 196 -12.74 -8.91 -15.74
C PRO A 196 -12.55 -10.04 -14.72
N HIS A 197 -13.63 -10.43 -14.05
CA HIS A 197 -13.75 -11.63 -13.22
C HIS A 197 -15.10 -12.31 -13.50
N ILE A 198 -15.10 -13.63 -13.68
CA ILE A 198 -16.29 -14.39 -14.07
C ILE A 198 -16.63 -15.46 -13.03
N VAL A 199 -17.92 -15.65 -12.78
CA VAL A 199 -18.43 -16.77 -11.98
C VAL A 199 -19.70 -17.34 -12.60
N GLN A 200 -19.99 -18.61 -12.32
CA GLN A 200 -21.29 -19.19 -12.61
C GLN A 200 -22.19 -19.08 -11.37
N PHE A 201 -23.38 -18.52 -11.52
CA PHE A 201 -24.36 -18.36 -10.45
C PHE A 201 -25.78 -18.50 -11.02
N ASN A 202 -26.63 -19.31 -10.38
CA ASN A 202 -28.00 -19.60 -10.83
C ASN A 202 -28.10 -20.00 -12.32
N ASN A 203 -27.23 -20.92 -12.77
CA ASN A 203 -27.14 -21.41 -14.15
C ASN A 203 -26.78 -20.35 -15.21
N GLU A 204 -26.31 -19.18 -14.80
CA GLU A 204 -25.86 -18.11 -15.67
C GLU A 204 -24.40 -17.75 -15.36
N MET A 205 -23.65 -17.32 -16.37
CA MET A 205 -22.31 -16.76 -16.14
C MET A 205 -22.42 -15.25 -15.98
N TRP A 206 -21.81 -14.73 -14.93
CA TRP A 206 -21.77 -13.32 -14.61
C TRP A 206 -20.34 -12.82 -14.65
N VAL A 207 -20.11 -11.71 -15.33
CA VAL A 207 -18.81 -11.05 -15.41
C VAL A 207 -18.91 -9.72 -14.68
N ALA A 208 -18.08 -9.54 -13.66
CA ALA A 208 -17.77 -8.22 -13.14
C ALA A 208 -16.50 -7.69 -13.78
N PHE A 209 -16.41 -6.40 -14.04
CA PHE A 209 -15.25 -5.77 -14.64
C PHE A 209 -15.14 -4.31 -14.20
N GLU A 210 -13.92 -3.81 -14.15
CA GLU A 210 -13.67 -2.41 -13.87
C GLU A 210 -14.06 -1.57 -15.08
N CYS A 211 -14.72 -0.44 -14.85
CA CYS A 211 -15.24 0.41 -15.91
C CYS A 211 -15.05 1.90 -15.59
N ALA A 212 -14.81 2.69 -16.63
CA ALA A 212 -14.71 4.16 -16.53
C ALA A 212 -15.68 4.85 -17.49
N GLY A 213 -16.05 6.07 -17.14
CA GLY A 213 -16.97 6.94 -17.86
C GLY A 213 -17.27 8.22 -17.07
N PRO A 214 -18.20 9.07 -17.52
CA PRO A 214 -18.49 10.38 -16.93
C PRO A 214 -19.36 10.29 -15.66
N PHE A 215 -19.04 9.38 -14.74
CA PHE A 215 -19.81 9.15 -13.51
C PHE A 215 -18.99 9.32 -12.22
N GLY A 216 -17.76 9.87 -12.28
CA GLY A 216 -16.97 10.23 -11.11
C GLY A 216 -15.45 10.24 -11.37
N ILE A 217 -14.68 10.49 -10.31
CA ILE A 217 -13.22 10.33 -10.30
C ILE A 217 -12.88 8.89 -9.88
N GLY A 218 -11.92 8.29 -10.57
CA GLY A 218 -11.54 6.90 -10.38
C GLY A 218 -12.40 5.94 -11.20
N ALA A 219 -12.17 4.65 -11.03
CA ALA A 219 -12.93 3.62 -11.72
C ALA A 219 -14.15 3.18 -10.92
N SER A 220 -15.08 2.56 -11.62
CA SER A 220 -16.26 1.90 -11.06
C SER A 220 -16.20 0.40 -11.34
N SER A 221 -17.06 -0.36 -10.67
CA SER A 221 -17.30 -1.77 -10.96
C SER A 221 -18.61 -1.94 -11.71
N CYS A 222 -18.53 -2.59 -12.86
CA CYS A 222 -19.66 -2.97 -13.69
C CYS A 222 -19.91 -4.47 -13.61
N ILE A 223 -21.15 -4.90 -13.85
CA ILE A 223 -21.52 -6.33 -13.90
C ILE A 223 -22.56 -6.59 -14.99
N ALA A 224 -22.39 -7.68 -15.74
CA ALA A 224 -23.33 -8.13 -16.75
C ALA A 224 -23.31 -9.66 -16.90
N PRO A 225 -24.41 -10.27 -17.39
CA PRO A 225 -24.40 -11.67 -17.77
C PRO A 225 -23.59 -11.87 -19.05
N PHE A 226 -23.02 -13.07 -19.20
CA PHE A 226 -22.11 -13.42 -20.27
C PHE A 226 -22.46 -14.76 -20.90
N THR A 227 -22.25 -14.86 -22.22
CA THR A 227 -22.16 -16.15 -22.92
C THR A 227 -20.97 -16.16 -23.86
N ILE A 228 -20.36 -17.33 -24.09
CA ILE A 228 -19.28 -17.47 -25.07
C ILE A 228 -19.76 -17.04 -26.47
N ALA A 229 -21.02 -17.32 -26.82
CA ALA A 229 -21.59 -17.00 -28.13
C ALA A 229 -21.81 -15.49 -28.33
N ASN A 230 -22.39 -14.79 -27.35
CA ASN A 230 -22.87 -13.42 -27.55
C ASN A 230 -22.03 -12.34 -26.86
N GLY A 231 -21.09 -12.71 -25.97
CA GLY A 231 -20.38 -11.74 -25.14
C GLY A 231 -21.23 -11.29 -23.94
N LEU A 232 -21.04 -10.05 -23.49
CA LEU A 232 -21.83 -9.47 -22.40
C LEU A 232 -23.20 -9.00 -22.89
N ASP A 233 -24.26 -9.28 -22.12
CA ASP A 233 -25.59 -8.73 -22.35
C ASP A 233 -25.66 -7.30 -21.79
N THR A 234 -25.55 -6.31 -22.67
CA THR A 234 -25.57 -4.90 -22.32
C THR A 234 -26.93 -4.39 -21.85
N ASN A 235 -28.03 -5.09 -22.15
CA ASN A 235 -29.36 -4.72 -21.62
C ASN A 235 -29.46 -4.97 -20.11
N ARG A 236 -28.63 -5.89 -19.61
CA ARG A 236 -28.57 -6.31 -18.21
C ARG A 236 -27.31 -5.83 -17.49
N LEU A 237 -26.58 -4.92 -18.13
CA LEU A 237 -25.41 -4.25 -17.56
C LEU A 237 -25.84 -3.25 -16.48
N SER A 238 -25.11 -3.24 -15.38
CA SER A 238 -25.23 -2.26 -14.31
C SER A 238 -23.85 -1.78 -13.85
N VAL A 239 -23.73 -0.48 -13.58
CA VAL A 239 -22.65 0.06 -12.73
C VAL A 239 -23.04 -0.20 -11.28
N ILE A 240 -22.53 -1.28 -10.68
CA ILE A 240 -22.97 -1.77 -9.37
C ILE A 240 -22.29 -1.03 -8.21
N VAL A 241 -21.02 -0.66 -8.36
CA VAL A 241 -20.25 0.16 -7.40
C VAL A 241 -19.60 1.31 -8.14
N ARG A 242 -19.87 2.54 -7.72
CA ARG A 242 -19.32 3.76 -8.32
C ARG A 242 -18.05 4.21 -7.61
N GLY A 243 -17.06 4.60 -8.40
CA GLY A 243 -16.02 5.51 -7.92
C GLY A 243 -16.67 6.77 -7.32
N THR A 244 -16.10 7.30 -6.24
CA THR A 244 -16.70 8.41 -5.49
C THR A 244 -15.73 9.57 -5.42
N TYR A 245 -16.21 10.77 -5.73
CA TYR A 245 -15.57 12.02 -5.39
C TYR A 245 -16.40 12.73 -4.33
N ASN A 246 -15.88 12.82 -3.10
CA ASN A 246 -16.52 13.64 -2.09
C ASN A 246 -15.83 15.01 -2.05
N ALA A 247 -16.37 15.97 -2.79
CA ALA A 247 -15.86 17.34 -2.86
C ALA A 247 -15.73 18.01 -1.47
N THR A 248 -16.57 17.61 -0.50
CA THR A 248 -16.56 18.18 0.85
C THR A 248 -15.51 17.57 1.78
N LYS A 249 -14.99 16.38 1.45
CA LYS A 249 -14.09 15.62 2.32
C LYS A 249 -12.66 15.46 1.78
N THR A 250 -12.37 16.00 0.58
CA THR A 250 -11.10 15.78 -0.16
C THR A 250 -10.74 14.31 -0.39
N GLU A 251 -11.66 13.38 -0.14
CA GLU A 251 -11.44 11.95 -0.29
C GLU A 251 -12.04 11.43 -1.60
N VAL A 252 -11.25 10.60 -2.29
CA VAL A 252 -11.65 9.91 -3.51
C VAL A 252 -11.53 8.42 -3.29
N TYR A 253 -12.51 7.65 -3.78
CA TYR A 253 -12.44 6.20 -3.76
C TYR A 253 -12.64 5.65 -5.18
N SER A 254 -11.73 4.80 -5.64
CA SER A 254 -11.92 3.96 -6.83
C SER A 254 -12.56 2.63 -6.45
N ALA A 255 -13.44 2.07 -7.29
CA ALA A 255 -13.93 0.69 -7.18
C ALA A 255 -13.28 -0.21 -8.24
N SER A 256 -11.98 -0.41 -8.08
CA SER A 256 -11.12 -1.08 -9.06
C SER A 256 -11.14 -2.59 -8.92
N VAL A 257 -10.74 -3.31 -9.98
CA VAL A 257 -10.56 -4.77 -10.02
C VAL A 257 -11.72 -5.50 -9.32
N PRO A 258 -12.93 -5.59 -9.88
CA PRO A 258 -14.02 -6.30 -9.21
C PRO A 258 -13.91 -7.83 -9.35
N LYS A 259 -14.38 -8.55 -8.32
CA LYS A 259 -14.35 -10.01 -8.22
C LYS A 259 -15.70 -10.51 -7.77
N LEU A 260 -16.10 -11.67 -8.26
CA LEU A 260 -17.32 -12.35 -7.87
C LEU A 260 -17.01 -13.62 -7.09
N LEU A 261 -17.86 -13.92 -6.10
CA LEU A 261 -17.81 -15.17 -5.35
C LEU A 261 -19.22 -15.73 -5.22
N ALA A 262 -19.44 -16.91 -5.81
CA ALA A 262 -20.62 -17.71 -5.51
C ALA A 262 -20.29 -18.62 -4.31
N PHE A 263 -21.01 -18.43 -3.19
CA PHE A 263 -20.79 -19.20 -1.96
C PHE A 263 -22.11 -19.41 -1.24
N LYS A 264 -22.43 -20.68 -0.90
CA LYS A 264 -23.65 -21.08 -0.18
C LYS A 264 -24.93 -20.47 -0.77
N ASN A 265 -25.13 -20.64 -2.09
CA ASN A 265 -26.28 -20.13 -2.86
C ASN A 265 -26.46 -18.60 -2.83
N LYS A 266 -25.39 -17.87 -2.51
CA LYS A 266 -25.36 -16.41 -2.56
C LYS A 266 -24.23 -15.97 -3.48
N LEU A 267 -24.39 -14.76 -4.02
CA LEU A 267 -23.38 -14.09 -4.82
C LEU A 267 -22.85 -12.89 -4.04
N TYR A 268 -21.55 -12.71 -4.08
CA TYR A 268 -20.85 -11.58 -3.46
C TYR A 268 -20.02 -10.88 -4.51
N ILE A 269 -19.93 -9.56 -4.41
CA ILE A 269 -18.98 -8.76 -5.16
C ILE A 269 -17.92 -8.21 -4.21
N TYR A 270 -16.68 -8.21 -4.66
CA TYR A 270 -15.55 -7.58 -4.01
C TYR A 270 -14.90 -6.60 -4.97
N TRP A 271 -14.34 -5.52 -4.45
CA TRP A 271 -13.59 -4.56 -5.24
C TRP A 271 -12.41 -4.03 -4.42
N THR A 272 -11.44 -3.52 -5.14
CA THR A 272 -10.28 -2.84 -4.61
C THR A 272 -10.64 -1.36 -4.43
N ALA A 273 -10.83 -0.98 -3.17
CA ALA A 273 -11.07 0.39 -2.76
C ALA A 273 -9.72 1.12 -2.65
N CYS A 274 -9.32 1.80 -3.72
CA CYS A 274 -8.19 2.72 -3.67
C CYS A 274 -8.67 4.03 -3.07
N HIS A 275 -8.19 4.34 -1.87
CA HIS A 275 -8.53 5.57 -1.15
C HIS A 275 -7.46 6.61 -1.44
N PHE A 276 -7.86 7.77 -1.94
CA PHE A 276 -6.98 8.89 -2.19
C PHE A 276 -7.41 10.11 -1.39
N ASP A 277 -6.44 10.95 -1.10
CA ASP A 277 -6.66 12.35 -0.75
C ASP A 277 -6.40 13.24 -1.96
N VAL A 278 -7.03 14.40 -1.98
CA VAL A 278 -6.76 15.46 -2.96
C VAL A 278 -5.79 16.45 -2.34
N ASN A 279 -4.58 16.54 -2.87
CA ASN A 279 -3.58 17.49 -2.39
C ASN A 279 -3.97 18.94 -2.78
N LYS A 280 -3.25 19.93 -2.24
CA LYS A 280 -3.50 21.36 -2.46
C LYS A 280 -3.49 21.79 -3.94
N ASP A 281 -2.81 21.02 -4.81
CA ASP A 281 -2.67 21.28 -6.23
C ASP A 281 -3.71 20.49 -7.06
N GLY A 282 -4.65 19.81 -6.39
CA GLY A 282 -5.66 18.94 -7.00
C GLY A 282 -5.16 17.53 -7.32
N GLY A 283 -3.88 17.22 -7.14
CA GLY A 283 -3.33 15.89 -7.40
C GLY A 283 -3.85 14.84 -6.40
N LEU A 284 -4.07 13.61 -6.88
CA LEU A 284 -4.47 12.50 -6.01
C LEU A 284 -3.26 11.86 -5.32
N VAL A 285 -3.36 11.66 -4.02
CA VAL A 285 -2.36 10.95 -3.20
C VAL A 285 -2.98 9.69 -2.64
N LEU A 286 -2.50 8.52 -3.06
CA LEU A 286 -2.98 7.24 -2.58
C LEU A 286 -2.70 7.09 -1.07
N LEU A 287 -3.75 6.92 -0.29
CA LEU A 287 -3.74 6.77 1.16
C LEU A 287 -3.73 5.30 1.60
N SER A 288 -4.50 4.46 0.91
CA SER A 288 -4.54 3.02 1.15
C SER A 288 -5.18 2.28 -0.01
N VAL A 289 -4.90 0.98 -0.09
CA VAL A 289 -5.58 0.03 -0.98
C VAL A 289 -6.12 -1.09 -0.14
N ALA A 290 -7.44 -1.20 -0.06
CA ALA A 290 -8.11 -2.25 0.70
C ALA A 290 -9.16 -2.95 -0.16
N SER A 291 -9.41 -4.23 0.09
CA SER A 291 -10.49 -4.96 -0.56
C SER A 291 -11.75 -4.90 0.27
N ARG A 292 -12.83 -4.43 -0.34
CA ARG A 292 -14.17 -4.36 0.24
C ARG A 292 -15.08 -5.38 -0.42
N GLY A 293 -16.16 -5.75 0.27
CA GLY A 293 -17.15 -6.68 -0.28
C GLY A 293 -18.57 -6.40 0.19
N ALA A 294 -19.52 -6.91 -0.58
CA ALA A 294 -20.96 -6.85 -0.31
C ALA A 294 -21.69 -8.05 -0.94
N GLU A 295 -22.84 -8.42 -0.35
CA GLU A 295 -23.77 -9.39 -0.96
C GLU A 295 -24.49 -8.71 -2.13
N VAL A 296 -24.68 -9.42 -3.25
CA VAL A 296 -25.43 -8.91 -4.40
C VAL A 296 -26.72 -9.71 -4.58
N ALA A 297 -27.74 -9.03 -5.09
CA ALA A 297 -29.03 -9.61 -5.39
C ALA A 297 -29.45 -9.23 -6.81
N GLN A 298 -30.18 -10.14 -7.44
CA GLN A 298 -30.82 -9.89 -8.71
C GLN A 298 -32.10 -9.09 -8.48
N ASP A 299 -32.34 -8.03 -9.24
CA ASP A 299 -33.59 -7.28 -9.15
C ASP A 299 -34.80 -8.12 -9.63
N SER A 300 -35.98 -7.73 -9.19
CA SER A 300 -37.25 -8.32 -9.60
C SER A 300 -37.76 -7.81 -10.94
N SER A 301 -36.98 -6.96 -11.63
CA SER A 301 -37.38 -6.42 -12.92
C SER A 301 -37.33 -7.51 -13.99
N ALA A 302 -38.01 -7.30 -15.12
CA ALA A 302 -37.87 -8.20 -16.27
C ALA A 302 -36.42 -8.29 -16.80
N GLN A 303 -35.62 -7.24 -16.57
CA GLN A 303 -34.21 -7.19 -16.97
C GLN A 303 -33.30 -7.98 -16.03
N LYS A 304 -33.73 -8.29 -14.80
CA LYS A 304 -33.01 -9.26 -13.97
C LYS A 304 -31.54 -8.86 -13.74
N LYS A 305 -31.29 -7.58 -13.46
CA LYS A 305 -29.93 -7.02 -13.26
C LYS A 305 -29.41 -7.33 -11.88
N MET A 306 -28.10 -7.24 -11.69
CA MET A 306 -27.46 -7.41 -10.39
C MET A 306 -27.19 -6.07 -9.73
N TRP A 307 -27.52 -6.00 -8.45
CA TRP A 307 -27.28 -4.84 -7.60
C TRP A 307 -26.77 -5.28 -6.24
N ILE A 308 -26.19 -4.34 -5.49
CA ILE A 308 -25.89 -4.56 -4.08
C ILE A 308 -27.21 -4.87 -3.38
N LYS A 309 -27.21 -5.90 -2.53
CA LYS A 309 -28.41 -6.28 -1.80
C LYS A 309 -28.96 -5.08 -1.02
N ASP A 310 -30.27 -4.92 -1.05
CA ASP A 310 -31.00 -3.83 -0.40
C ASP A 310 -30.69 -2.42 -0.94
N SER A 311 -30.05 -2.30 -2.12
CA SER A 311 -29.78 -0.99 -2.76
C SER A 311 -30.94 -0.42 -3.58
N ALA A 312 -32.06 -1.15 -3.68
CA ALA A 312 -33.24 -0.77 -4.47
C ALA A 312 -32.91 -0.44 -5.95
N GLY A 313 -31.94 -1.15 -6.55
CA GLY A 313 -31.56 -0.92 -7.95
C GLY A 313 -30.65 0.27 -8.19
N VAL A 314 -30.05 0.83 -7.14
CA VAL A 314 -29.14 1.97 -7.22
C VAL A 314 -27.71 1.51 -6.99
N SER A 315 -26.76 2.13 -7.71
CA SER A 315 -25.32 1.95 -7.48
C SER A 315 -24.95 2.37 -6.05
N MET A 316 -23.99 1.66 -5.44
CA MET A 316 -23.39 2.13 -4.20
C MET A 316 -22.07 2.88 -4.46
N TYR A 317 -21.59 3.63 -3.47
CA TYR A 317 -20.27 4.27 -3.54
C TYR A 317 -19.17 3.36 -3.01
N ALA A 318 -17.99 3.41 -3.64
CA ALA A 318 -16.85 2.53 -3.36
C ALA A 318 -16.39 2.54 -1.89
N GLY A 319 -16.49 3.70 -1.22
CA GLY A 319 -16.11 3.90 0.18
C GLY A 319 -17.25 3.81 1.20
N ASP A 320 -18.49 3.47 0.78
CA ASP A 320 -19.65 3.45 1.68
C ASP A 320 -19.59 2.29 2.67
N ALA A 321 -19.15 2.57 3.89
CA ALA A 321 -19.02 1.59 4.98
C ALA A 321 -20.36 1.12 5.58
N ALA A 322 -21.49 1.78 5.27
CA ALA A 322 -22.80 1.31 5.73
C ALA A 322 -23.32 0.16 4.84
N LYS A 323 -22.87 0.11 3.57
CA LYS A 323 -23.31 -0.88 2.57
C LYS A 323 -22.24 -1.88 2.17
N SER A 324 -21.01 -1.71 2.68
CA SER A 324 -19.87 -2.59 2.39
C SER A 324 -19.00 -2.81 3.61
N ILE A 325 -18.24 -3.90 3.57
CA ILE A 325 -17.28 -4.22 4.63
C ILE A 325 -15.89 -4.36 4.04
N GLU A 326 -14.89 -3.77 4.70
CA GLU A 326 -13.49 -4.04 4.39
C GLU A 326 -13.17 -5.48 4.80
N VAL A 327 -12.98 -6.37 3.83
CA VAL A 327 -12.71 -7.79 4.09
C VAL A 327 -11.22 -8.09 4.19
N TRP A 328 -10.39 -7.24 3.61
CA TRP A 328 -8.94 -7.33 3.64
C TRP A 328 -8.34 -5.93 3.54
N GLY A 329 -7.60 -5.50 4.55
CA GLY A 329 -6.93 -4.20 4.59
C GLY A 329 -5.53 -4.32 5.12
N GLY A 330 -4.84 -3.17 5.20
CA GLY A 330 -3.50 -3.10 5.78
C GLY A 330 -3.43 -3.74 7.17
N THR A 331 -2.37 -4.50 7.44
CA THR A 331 -2.11 -5.12 8.75
C THR A 331 -1.36 -4.14 9.65
N PRO A 332 -1.98 -3.56 10.70
CA PRO A 332 -1.29 -2.63 11.58
C PRO A 332 -0.07 -3.28 12.25
N GLY A 333 1.04 -2.55 12.34
CA GLY A 333 2.30 -3.04 12.91
C GLY A 333 3.17 -3.87 11.97
N ASP A 334 2.65 -4.31 10.81
CA ASP A 334 3.46 -4.92 9.76
C ASP A 334 3.75 -3.92 8.65
N VAL A 335 4.92 -3.29 8.72
CA VAL A 335 5.38 -2.29 7.73
C VAL A 335 5.47 -2.82 6.30
N THR A 336 5.45 -4.14 6.10
CA THR A 336 5.48 -4.76 4.77
C THR A 336 4.08 -5.02 4.21
N ALA A 337 3.00 -4.86 4.98
CA ALA A 337 1.63 -5.16 4.54
C ALA A 337 0.57 -4.21 5.12
N ASN A 338 0.97 -3.03 5.60
CA ASN A 338 0.10 -2.07 6.27
C ASN A 338 -0.60 -1.08 5.32
N HIS A 339 -0.47 -1.20 4.00
CA HIS A 339 -0.98 -0.19 3.07
C HIS A 339 -1.74 -0.77 1.87
N VAL A 340 -1.26 -1.87 1.28
CA VAL A 340 -1.91 -2.52 0.13
C VAL A 340 -2.46 -3.88 0.53
N SER A 341 -3.71 -4.14 0.17
CA SER A 341 -4.40 -5.43 0.23
C SER A 341 -5.42 -5.54 -0.90
N ASP A 342 -4.96 -6.07 -2.02
CA ASP A 342 -5.70 -6.15 -3.28
C ASP A 342 -5.98 -7.62 -3.61
N ILE A 343 -7.21 -8.08 -3.41
CA ILE A 343 -7.63 -9.42 -3.82
C ILE A 343 -7.53 -9.51 -5.36
N PHE A 344 -7.34 -10.69 -5.94
CA PHE A 344 -7.43 -10.89 -7.38
C PHE A 344 -8.37 -12.03 -7.78
N ASP A 345 -8.52 -13.04 -6.92
CA ASP A 345 -9.38 -14.19 -7.18
C ASP A 345 -9.74 -14.96 -5.91
N PHE A 346 -10.72 -15.86 -6.04
CA PHE A 346 -11.17 -16.75 -4.98
C PHE A 346 -11.14 -18.22 -5.42
N TYR A 347 -10.85 -19.09 -4.47
CA TYR A 347 -11.03 -20.54 -4.60
C TYR A 347 -11.80 -21.07 -3.40
N VAL A 348 -12.85 -21.85 -3.66
CA VAL A 348 -13.67 -22.45 -2.59
C VAL A 348 -13.38 -23.95 -2.50
N LYS A 349 -13.06 -24.42 -1.29
CA LYS A 349 -12.87 -25.84 -0.96
C LYS A 349 -13.72 -26.18 0.26
N GLY A 350 -14.84 -26.88 0.03
CA GLY A 350 -15.82 -27.12 1.08
C GLY A 350 -16.37 -25.79 1.62
N ASP A 351 -16.25 -25.58 2.94
CA ASP A 351 -16.65 -24.34 3.60
C ASP A 351 -15.55 -23.27 3.66
N THR A 352 -14.34 -23.55 3.13
CA THR A 352 -13.22 -22.62 3.16
C THR A 352 -13.12 -21.84 1.86
N ILE A 353 -13.03 -20.52 1.99
CA ILE A 353 -12.76 -19.55 0.94
C ILE A 353 -11.28 -19.19 1.03
N TYR A 354 -10.53 -19.38 -0.05
CA TYR A 354 -9.17 -18.91 -0.22
C TYR A 354 -9.20 -17.68 -1.13
N ALA A 355 -8.69 -16.56 -0.63
CA ALA A 355 -8.51 -15.34 -1.43
C ALA A 355 -7.03 -15.21 -1.78
N VAL A 356 -6.69 -15.14 -3.07
CA VAL A 356 -5.36 -14.73 -3.50
C VAL A 356 -5.39 -13.23 -3.75
N GLY A 357 -4.34 -12.53 -3.31
CA GLY A 357 -4.18 -11.12 -3.54
C GLY A 357 -2.73 -10.66 -3.46
N ALA A 358 -2.51 -9.38 -3.73
CA ALA A 358 -1.28 -8.66 -3.47
C ALA A 358 -1.35 -7.94 -2.12
N VAL A 359 -0.23 -7.94 -1.41
CA VAL A 359 -0.05 -7.12 -0.21
C VAL A 359 1.21 -6.27 -0.32
N GLY A 360 1.21 -5.12 0.35
CA GLY A 360 2.32 -4.19 0.29
C GLY A 360 2.35 -3.22 1.47
N GLY A 361 3.57 -2.78 1.78
CA GLY A 361 3.83 -1.81 2.82
C GLY A 361 3.52 -0.39 2.38
N PHE A 362 3.60 0.54 3.32
CA PHE A 362 3.46 1.95 3.05
C PHE A 362 4.42 2.42 1.94
N GLY A 363 3.94 3.29 1.04
CA GLY A 363 4.67 3.73 -0.16
C GLY A 363 4.55 2.80 -1.37
N CYS A 364 3.93 1.62 -1.19
CA CYS A 364 3.66 0.70 -2.28
C CYS A 364 2.45 1.19 -3.09
N ILE A 365 2.69 2.02 -4.12
CA ILE A 365 1.64 2.58 -4.97
C ILE A 365 1.31 1.62 -6.13
N THR A 366 2.35 1.06 -6.73
CA THR A 366 2.31 0.17 -7.88
C THR A 366 3.23 -1.03 -7.64
N PRO A 367 3.07 -2.14 -8.35
CA PRO A 367 4.00 -3.27 -8.28
C PRO A 367 5.46 -2.93 -8.61
N LEU A 368 5.73 -1.84 -9.33
CA LEU A 368 7.09 -1.36 -9.58
C LEU A 368 7.60 -0.34 -8.55
N SER A 369 6.78 0.00 -7.55
CA SER A 369 7.21 0.92 -6.51
C SER A 369 8.47 0.37 -5.82
N PRO A 370 9.44 1.23 -5.50
CA PRO A 370 10.73 0.82 -4.93
C PRO A 370 10.59 0.49 -3.43
N ILE A 371 9.55 -0.25 -3.06
CA ILE A 371 9.25 -0.67 -1.69
C ILE A 371 9.46 -2.17 -1.60
N TYR A 372 10.22 -2.61 -0.61
CA TYR A 372 10.45 -4.02 -0.38
C TYR A 372 9.11 -4.76 -0.20
N ALA A 373 8.99 -5.94 -0.79
CA ALA A 373 7.80 -6.79 -0.71
C ALA A 373 6.50 -6.13 -1.26
N CYS A 374 6.62 -5.07 -2.06
CA CYS A 374 5.47 -4.39 -2.66
C CYS A 374 4.75 -5.30 -3.65
N TYR A 375 3.41 -5.32 -3.59
CA TYR A 375 2.54 -6.21 -4.37
C TYR A 375 2.97 -7.69 -4.37
N ARG A 376 3.50 -8.21 -3.25
CA ARG A 376 3.82 -9.64 -3.17
C ARG A 376 2.56 -10.49 -3.07
N THR A 377 2.64 -11.72 -3.56
CA THR A 377 1.52 -12.68 -3.46
C THR A 377 1.25 -13.06 -2.01
N ARG A 378 -0.02 -13.02 -1.61
CA ARG A 378 -0.51 -13.64 -0.38
C ARG A 378 -1.78 -14.42 -0.68
N ILE A 379 -1.93 -15.59 -0.05
CA ILE A 379 -3.19 -16.33 -0.02
C ILE A 379 -3.72 -16.29 1.41
N ALA A 380 -4.90 -15.74 1.59
CA ALA A 380 -5.63 -15.71 2.85
C ALA A 380 -6.79 -16.71 2.83
N SER A 381 -7.31 -17.08 4.00
CA SER A 381 -8.48 -17.95 4.10
C SER A 381 -9.52 -17.46 5.10
N SER A 382 -10.77 -17.80 4.83
CA SER A 382 -11.92 -17.55 5.69
C SER A 382 -12.98 -18.65 5.51
N THR A 383 -13.85 -18.83 6.51
CA THR A 383 -15.08 -19.64 6.40
C THR A 383 -16.34 -18.81 6.20
N THR A 384 -16.20 -17.48 6.25
CA THR A 384 -17.28 -16.51 5.97
C THR A 384 -16.87 -15.58 4.83
N PRO A 385 -17.78 -15.26 3.90
CA PRO A 385 -17.46 -14.42 2.74
C PRO A 385 -17.27 -12.94 3.14
N LEU A 386 -17.99 -12.48 4.16
CA LEU A 386 -17.96 -11.12 4.65
C LEU A 386 -17.59 -11.09 6.13
N GLY A 387 -16.89 -10.03 6.53
CA GLY A 387 -16.41 -9.81 7.90
C GLY A 387 -15.28 -8.79 7.89
N PHE A 388 -15.22 -7.91 8.89
CA PHE A 388 -14.20 -6.87 8.94
C PHE A 388 -12.81 -7.51 9.05
N GLN A 389 -11.96 -7.21 8.06
CA GLN A 389 -10.62 -7.75 7.88
C GLN A 389 -10.57 -9.28 8.05
N ILE A 390 -11.60 -9.98 7.58
CA ILE A 390 -11.71 -11.44 7.76
C ILE A 390 -10.52 -12.18 7.13
N PHE A 391 -9.97 -11.66 6.03
CA PHE A 391 -8.79 -12.22 5.37
C PHE A 391 -7.46 -11.80 6.01
N ASN A 392 -7.46 -10.93 7.04
CA ASN A 392 -6.25 -10.67 7.84
C ASN A 392 -6.01 -11.74 8.92
N LYS A 393 -6.94 -12.68 9.12
CA LYS A 393 -6.88 -13.62 10.26
C LYS A 393 -6.02 -14.85 10.00
N ASN A 394 -6.09 -15.40 8.79
CA ASN A 394 -5.44 -16.66 8.45
C ASN A 394 -4.76 -16.57 7.08
N TYR A 395 -3.48 -16.92 7.02
CA TYR A 395 -2.68 -16.90 5.80
C TYR A 395 -2.11 -18.27 5.49
N VAL A 396 -1.94 -18.57 4.22
CA VAL A 396 -1.12 -19.69 3.78
C VAL A 396 0.34 -19.39 4.11
N ASN A 397 0.89 -20.07 5.11
CA ASN A 397 2.32 -20.02 5.40
C ASN A 397 3.03 -21.05 4.54
N SER A 398 3.23 -20.70 3.27
CA SER A 398 4.02 -21.50 2.36
C SER A 398 5.25 -20.69 1.94
N PRO A 399 6.48 -21.15 2.24
CA PRO A 399 7.69 -20.55 1.69
C PRO A 399 7.76 -20.68 0.17
N ALA A 400 6.75 -21.31 -0.45
CA ALA A 400 6.68 -21.48 -1.88
C ALA A 400 6.07 -20.27 -2.58
N LEU A 401 5.31 -19.36 -1.96
CA LEU A 401 4.70 -18.28 -2.73
C LEU A 401 5.76 -17.31 -3.29
N PRO A 402 5.62 -16.83 -4.55
CA PRO A 402 6.60 -15.92 -5.14
C PRO A 402 6.65 -14.62 -4.37
N PHE A 403 7.87 -14.17 -4.07
CA PHE A 403 8.09 -12.93 -3.34
C PHE A 403 8.08 -11.69 -4.22
N ASN A 404 8.46 -11.82 -5.50
CA ASN A 404 8.54 -10.67 -6.38
C ASN A 404 7.16 -10.05 -6.65
N PRO A 405 7.09 -8.73 -6.92
CA PRO A 405 5.83 -8.06 -7.15
C PRO A 405 5.07 -8.70 -8.30
N MET A 406 3.75 -8.71 -8.16
CA MET A 406 2.87 -9.30 -9.14
C MET A 406 1.61 -8.48 -9.37
N GLU A 407 0.97 -8.75 -10.50
CA GLU A 407 -0.34 -8.20 -10.85
C GLU A 407 -1.26 -9.33 -11.28
N TYR A 408 -2.50 -9.26 -10.79
CA TYR A 408 -3.61 -10.10 -11.23
C TYR A 408 -3.31 -11.61 -11.21
N VAL A 409 -2.58 -12.08 -10.20
CA VAL A 409 -2.37 -13.52 -10.03
C VAL A 409 -3.67 -14.17 -9.59
N ARG A 410 -4.17 -15.13 -10.39
CA ARG A 410 -5.44 -15.83 -10.16
C ARG A 410 -5.28 -17.34 -10.17
N PHE A 411 -6.30 -18.06 -9.71
CA PHE A 411 -6.34 -19.52 -9.76
C PHE A 411 -6.95 -20.00 -11.09
N PHE A 412 -6.39 -21.08 -11.63
CA PHE A 412 -6.83 -21.65 -12.90
C PHE A 412 -6.78 -23.16 -12.88
N LYS A 413 -7.58 -23.78 -13.75
CA LYS A 413 -7.62 -25.23 -13.95
C LYS A 413 -7.30 -25.60 -15.38
N MET A 414 -6.43 -26.57 -15.58
CA MET A 414 -6.22 -27.20 -16.89
C MET A 414 -7.37 -28.18 -17.22
N PRO A 415 -7.55 -28.57 -18.49
CA PRO A 415 -8.55 -29.59 -18.87
C PRO A 415 -8.39 -30.93 -18.14
N ASN A 416 -7.17 -31.27 -17.74
CA ASN A 416 -6.87 -32.48 -16.95
C ASN A 416 -7.15 -32.33 -15.43
N GLY A 417 -7.72 -31.19 -15.01
CA GLY A 417 -8.05 -30.89 -13.61
C GLY A 417 -6.89 -30.36 -12.76
N SER A 418 -5.66 -30.33 -13.26
CA SER A 418 -4.53 -29.75 -12.53
C SER A 418 -4.70 -28.25 -12.32
N GLN A 419 -4.19 -27.76 -11.18
CA GLN A 419 -4.37 -26.39 -10.73
C GLN A 419 -3.06 -25.61 -10.83
N PHE A 420 -3.17 -24.34 -11.19
CA PHE A 420 -2.03 -23.44 -11.26
C PHE A 420 -2.45 -22.01 -10.92
N MET A 421 -1.46 -21.19 -10.60
CA MET A 421 -1.60 -19.75 -10.54
C MET A 421 -0.99 -19.15 -11.78
N MET A 422 -1.60 -18.08 -12.29
CA MET A 422 -1.07 -17.33 -13.43
C MET A 422 -1.33 -15.85 -13.26
N GLY A 423 -0.36 -15.03 -13.61
CA GLY A 423 -0.39 -13.58 -13.45
C GLY A 423 0.88 -12.93 -13.99
N GLN A 424 0.92 -11.61 -13.95
CA GLN A 424 2.11 -10.85 -14.33
C GLN A 424 3.05 -10.75 -13.13
N HIS A 425 4.33 -10.99 -13.37
CA HIS A 425 5.39 -10.85 -12.39
C HIS A 425 6.39 -9.79 -12.85
N THR A 426 6.91 -8.98 -11.93
CA THR A 426 7.93 -7.99 -12.22
C THR A 426 9.19 -8.26 -11.41
N THR A 427 10.28 -7.58 -11.78
CA THR A 427 11.52 -7.63 -10.98
C THR A 427 11.30 -6.88 -9.68
N ALA A 428 11.56 -7.54 -8.54
CA ALA A 428 11.54 -6.85 -7.25
C ALA A 428 12.64 -5.79 -7.22
N ASN A 429 12.28 -4.55 -6.85
CA ASN A 429 13.29 -3.61 -6.44
C ASN A 429 13.69 -3.92 -4.98
N LEU A 430 14.89 -4.44 -4.80
CA LEU A 430 15.35 -4.97 -3.51
C LEU A 430 16.14 -3.96 -2.68
N ASN A 431 16.60 -2.84 -3.26
CA ASN A 431 17.28 -1.75 -2.55
C ASN A 431 18.34 -2.26 -1.53
N GLY A 432 19.17 -3.24 -1.94
CA GLY A 432 20.24 -3.83 -1.13
C GLY A 432 19.81 -4.86 -0.05
N SER A 433 18.55 -5.26 -0.06
CA SER A 433 18.08 -6.47 0.63
C SER A 433 18.22 -7.72 -0.24
N ASN A 434 18.33 -8.90 0.38
CA ASN A 434 18.25 -10.16 -0.36
C ASN A 434 16.82 -10.40 -0.87
N PRO A 435 16.64 -10.97 -2.07
CA PRO A 435 15.33 -11.48 -2.46
C PRO A 435 14.96 -12.64 -1.54
N VAL A 436 13.72 -12.67 -1.07
CA VAL A 436 13.17 -13.88 -0.46
C VAL A 436 12.84 -14.83 -1.59
N THR A 437 13.34 -16.06 -1.52
CA THR A 437 12.97 -17.10 -2.47
C THR A 437 11.60 -17.69 -2.14
N PRO A 438 10.81 -18.12 -3.15
CA PRO A 438 11.15 -18.12 -4.57
C PRO A 438 10.88 -16.77 -5.26
N VAL A 439 11.66 -16.51 -6.31
CA VAL A 439 11.44 -15.42 -7.27
C VAL A 439 11.08 -16.03 -8.60
N ILE A 440 10.01 -15.55 -9.22
CA ILE A 440 9.60 -15.95 -10.57
C ILE A 440 10.17 -14.98 -11.60
N ALA A 441 10.55 -15.48 -12.78
CA ALA A 441 11.02 -14.64 -13.88
C ALA A 441 9.97 -13.56 -14.25
N PRO A 442 10.39 -12.32 -14.56
CA PRO A 442 9.45 -11.28 -15.01
C PRO A 442 8.64 -11.71 -16.25
N GLY A 443 7.43 -11.17 -16.38
CA GLY A 443 6.49 -11.49 -17.47
C GLY A 443 5.21 -12.15 -16.99
N TYR A 444 4.36 -12.53 -17.94
CA TYR A 444 3.14 -13.28 -17.65
C TYR A 444 3.48 -14.76 -17.48
N GLN A 445 3.38 -15.27 -16.26
CA GLN A 445 3.90 -16.59 -15.88
C GLN A 445 2.78 -17.43 -15.30
N LYS A 446 2.88 -18.74 -15.48
CA LYS A 446 2.09 -19.73 -14.74
C LYS A 446 2.95 -20.70 -13.96
N TYR A 447 2.46 -21.16 -12.82
CA TYR A 447 3.14 -22.14 -11.99
C TYR A 447 2.13 -23.00 -11.23
N SER A 448 2.42 -24.28 -11.09
CA SER A 448 1.54 -25.22 -10.40
C SER A 448 1.39 -24.85 -8.92
N ILE A 449 0.18 -25.01 -8.41
CA ILE A 449 -0.12 -24.92 -6.98
C ILE A 449 -1.01 -26.10 -6.59
N ASP A 450 -0.76 -26.63 -5.40
CA ASP A 450 -1.62 -27.65 -4.82
C ASP A 450 -2.58 -27.01 -3.81
N LEU A 451 -3.77 -26.62 -4.27
CA LEU A 451 -4.78 -26.01 -3.41
C LEU A 451 -5.33 -27.00 -2.37
N ASN A 452 -5.15 -28.30 -2.59
CA ASN A 452 -5.61 -29.31 -1.64
C ASN A 452 -4.73 -29.39 -0.40
N ASN A 453 -3.45 -29.02 -0.53
CA ASN A 453 -2.46 -29.09 0.53
C ASN A 453 -2.05 -27.72 1.09
N LEU A 454 -2.84 -26.66 0.84
CA LEU A 454 -2.64 -25.37 1.49
C LEU A 454 -2.87 -25.49 2.99
N LYS A 455 -1.88 -25.08 3.75
CA LYS A 455 -1.98 -24.95 5.20
C LYS A 455 -2.06 -23.50 5.57
N THR A 456 -3.08 -23.15 6.34
CA THR A 456 -3.20 -21.81 6.89
C THR A 456 -2.72 -21.78 8.33
N VAL A 457 -2.12 -20.66 8.70
CA VAL A 457 -1.74 -20.32 10.07
C VAL A 457 -2.43 -19.02 10.46
N ALA A 458 -2.62 -18.83 11.76
CA ALA A 458 -3.05 -17.54 12.28
C ALA A 458 -2.02 -16.46 11.89
N ALA A 459 -2.52 -15.27 11.56
CA ALA A 459 -1.70 -14.11 11.25
C ALA A 459 -0.91 -13.65 12.49
N ASN A 460 0.28 -14.21 12.67
CA ASN A 460 1.15 -13.90 13.82
C ASN A 460 2.22 -12.85 13.50
N GLY A 461 2.09 -12.12 12.39
CA GLY A 461 3.07 -11.10 11.99
C GLY A 461 4.39 -11.65 11.41
N ASP A 462 4.49 -12.96 11.16
CA ASP A 462 5.65 -13.63 10.54
C ASP A 462 5.73 -13.41 9.02
N ASN A 463 5.54 -12.17 8.58
CA ASN A 463 5.82 -11.84 7.19
C ASN A 463 7.32 -11.80 6.96
N PRO A 464 7.82 -12.30 5.82
CA PRO A 464 9.24 -12.20 5.48
C PRO A 464 9.68 -10.75 5.55
N LYS A 465 10.42 -10.42 6.61
CA LYS A 465 10.94 -9.07 6.80
C LYS A 465 12.14 -8.89 5.87
N PRO A 466 12.35 -7.68 5.35
CA PRO A 466 13.58 -7.37 4.65
C PRO A 466 14.77 -7.64 5.57
N ASN A 467 15.77 -8.33 5.01
CA ASN A 467 17.03 -8.61 5.67
C ASN A 467 18.14 -7.93 4.86
N PRO A 468 18.54 -6.70 5.22
CA PRO A 468 19.63 -5.99 4.59
C PRO A 468 20.90 -6.86 4.48
N THR A 469 21.53 -6.86 3.30
CA THR A 469 22.78 -7.62 3.08
C THR A 469 24.02 -6.93 3.64
N VAL A 470 23.90 -5.63 3.89
CA VAL A 470 24.96 -4.76 4.36
C VAL A 470 24.47 -3.94 5.55
N SER A 471 25.41 -3.56 6.41
CA SER A 471 25.09 -2.82 7.64
C SER A 471 24.71 -1.35 7.37
N ALA A 472 25.08 -0.80 6.22
CA ALA A 472 24.59 0.47 5.71
C ALA A 472 24.75 0.55 4.18
N LEU A 473 23.94 1.37 3.52
CA LEU A 473 24.10 1.74 2.11
C LEU A 473 23.43 3.08 1.80
N THR A 474 23.65 3.61 0.60
CA THR A 474 22.86 4.73 0.06
C THR A 474 21.81 4.24 -0.93
N LEU A 475 20.56 4.67 -0.76
CA LEU A 475 19.46 4.45 -1.69
C LEU A 475 19.14 5.72 -2.46
N SER A 476 18.79 5.55 -3.73
CA SER A 476 18.16 6.60 -4.53
C SER A 476 16.66 6.35 -4.60
N ALA A 477 15.87 7.38 -4.30
CA ALA A 477 14.42 7.37 -4.42
C ALA A 477 13.95 8.70 -4.99
N THR A 478 12.73 8.78 -5.52
CA THR A 478 12.18 10.08 -5.88
C THR A 478 11.67 10.81 -4.63
N PHE A 479 11.63 12.14 -4.68
CA PHE A 479 11.08 12.95 -3.60
C PHE A 479 9.64 12.57 -3.30
N THR A 480 8.81 12.38 -4.34
CA THR A 480 7.43 11.91 -4.20
C THR A 480 7.36 10.61 -3.40
N VAL A 481 8.24 9.63 -3.65
CA VAL A 481 8.24 8.36 -2.90
C VAL A 481 8.57 8.57 -1.42
N VAL A 482 9.60 9.37 -1.10
CA VAL A 482 9.99 9.64 0.29
C VAL A 482 8.90 10.44 1.00
N GLN A 483 8.34 11.47 0.35
CA GLN A 483 7.29 12.33 0.89
C GLN A 483 6.04 11.57 1.31
N LEU A 484 5.73 10.43 0.68
CA LEU A 484 4.62 9.58 1.13
C LEU A 484 4.74 9.28 2.63
N PHE A 485 5.95 8.98 3.11
CA PHE A 485 6.19 8.55 4.49
C PHE A 485 6.01 9.67 5.53
N HIS A 486 6.04 10.93 5.09
CA HIS A 486 5.70 12.09 5.91
C HIS A 486 5.27 13.27 5.03
N ARG A 487 3.96 13.55 4.97
CA ARG A 487 3.39 14.56 4.05
C ARG A 487 3.95 15.97 4.20
N SER A 488 4.37 16.36 5.41
CA SER A 488 5.00 17.67 5.63
C SER A 488 6.43 17.77 5.10
N CYS A 489 7.06 16.66 4.70
CA CYS A 489 8.34 16.72 4.02
C CYS A 489 8.15 17.44 2.68
N GLY A 490 8.73 18.64 2.57
CA GLY A 490 8.62 19.49 1.39
C GLY A 490 9.97 19.72 0.72
N TYR A 491 9.95 19.98 -0.59
CA TYR A 491 11.17 20.25 -1.38
C TYR A 491 12.02 21.39 -0.80
N THR A 492 11.39 22.43 -0.27
CA THR A 492 12.08 23.60 0.33
C THR A 492 12.60 23.34 1.73
N LEU A 493 12.30 22.18 2.32
CA LEU A 493 12.55 21.81 3.71
C LEU A 493 13.20 20.41 3.77
N SER A 494 14.07 20.08 2.80
CA SER A 494 14.55 18.71 2.65
C SER A 494 15.45 18.23 3.81
N ASN A 495 16.03 19.16 4.57
CA ASN A 495 16.73 18.87 5.82
C ASN A 495 15.84 18.84 7.07
N ASP A 496 14.54 19.17 7.01
CA ASP A 496 13.70 19.26 8.22
C ASP A 496 13.41 17.89 8.86
N VAL A 497 12.99 17.91 10.13
CA VAL A 497 12.59 16.74 10.93
C VAL A 497 11.58 15.86 10.19
N ALA A 498 10.61 16.44 9.49
CA ALA A 498 9.63 15.74 8.66
C ALA A 498 10.30 14.96 7.53
N CYS A 499 11.29 15.52 6.85
CA CYS A 499 12.03 14.82 5.80
C CYS A 499 13.01 13.77 6.34
N ASN A 500 13.56 13.99 7.54
CA ASN A 500 14.32 12.94 8.24
C ASN A 500 13.40 11.77 8.64
N ALA A 501 12.20 12.04 9.16
CA ALA A 501 11.20 11.02 9.46
C ALA A 501 10.75 10.26 8.21
N ALA A 502 10.48 10.99 7.13
CA ALA A 502 10.16 10.40 5.83
C ALA A 502 11.27 9.43 5.36
N SER A 503 12.52 9.89 5.40
CA SER A 503 13.70 9.12 5.02
C SER A 503 13.92 7.91 5.93
N SER A 504 13.72 8.07 7.24
CA SER A 504 13.84 6.99 8.22
C SER A 504 12.83 5.89 7.99
N ARG A 505 11.55 6.25 7.83
CA ARG A 505 10.47 5.31 7.55
C ARG A 505 10.62 4.66 6.18
N TYR A 506 11.12 5.39 5.17
CA TYR A 506 11.51 4.80 3.89
C TYR A 506 12.58 3.73 4.07
N CYS A 507 13.68 4.00 4.78
CA CYS A 507 14.71 2.99 5.08
C CYS A 507 14.15 1.79 5.87
N GLN A 508 13.25 2.02 6.82
CA GLN A 508 12.58 0.95 7.56
C GLN A 508 11.69 0.08 6.67
N SER A 509 11.04 0.67 5.66
CA SER A 509 10.32 -0.11 4.64
C SER A 509 11.23 -1.05 3.85
N GLN A 510 12.54 -0.76 3.81
CA GLN A 510 13.58 -1.59 3.18
C GLN A 510 14.33 -2.49 4.18
N GLY A 511 13.88 -2.54 5.45
CA GLY A 511 14.45 -3.39 6.52
C GLY A 511 15.64 -2.84 7.26
N TYR A 512 16.03 -1.61 6.97
CA TYR A 512 17.03 -0.90 7.75
C TYR A 512 16.42 -0.40 9.06
N LEU A 513 17.27 -0.10 10.04
CA LEU A 513 16.86 0.45 11.33
C LEU A 513 16.34 1.89 11.17
N SER A 514 17.06 2.72 10.41
CA SER A 514 16.71 4.12 10.15
C SER A 514 17.45 4.67 8.93
N GLY A 515 17.12 5.92 8.56
CA GLY A 515 17.79 6.68 7.52
C GLY A 515 18.44 7.95 8.09
N THR A 516 19.47 8.50 7.46
CA THR A 516 20.18 9.71 7.94
C THR A 516 19.47 11.02 7.64
N GLY A 517 18.36 10.96 6.91
CA GLY A 517 17.79 12.09 6.19
C GLY A 517 18.30 12.18 4.75
N VAL A 518 17.98 13.30 4.11
CA VAL A 518 18.33 13.58 2.71
C VAL A 518 19.80 13.98 2.64
N LEU A 519 20.58 13.21 1.86
CA LEU A 519 22.00 13.49 1.64
C LEU A 519 22.22 14.43 0.47
N GLN A 520 21.50 14.18 -0.61
CA GLN A 520 21.60 14.91 -1.87
C GLN A 520 20.21 14.96 -2.49
N HIS A 521 19.87 16.11 -3.07
CA HIS A 521 18.61 16.31 -3.78
C HIS A 521 18.89 16.91 -5.17
N TYR A 522 18.39 16.26 -6.22
CA TYR A 522 18.50 16.67 -7.61
C TYR A 522 17.13 16.64 -8.28
N ILE A 523 16.48 17.81 -8.40
CA ILE A 523 15.15 18.05 -8.99
C ILE A 523 14.06 17.18 -8.34
N ASP A 524 14.05 15.88 -8.63
CA ASP A 524 13.11 14.88 -8.13
C ASP A 524 13.80 13.66 -7.50
N ASN A 525 15.12 13.52 -7.59
CA ASN A 525 15.85 12.39 -7.03
C ASN A 525 16.48 12.76 -5.68
N MET A 526 16.29 11.90 -4.69
CA MET A 526 16.87 11.99 -3.36
C MET A 526 17.81 10.82 -3.12
N THR A 527 18.93 11.10 -2.48
CA THR A 527 19.79 10.06 -1.92
C THR A 527 19.62 10.02 -0.41
N VAL A 528 19.35 8.84 0.15
CA VAL A 528 19.19 8.60 1.59
C VAL A 528 20.18 7.51 2.01
N ALA A 529 20.94 7.71 3.10
CA ALA A 529 21.68 6.61 3.69
C ALA A 529 20.79 5.82 4.64
N CYS A 530 20.72 4.51 4.45
CA CYS A 530 20.00 3.60 5.32
C CYS A 530 20.99 2.79 6.17
N VAL A 531 20.72 2.69 7.46
CA VAL A 531 21.59 2.03 8.46
C VAL A 531 20.84 0.85 9.07
N GLY A 532 21.46 -0.33 9.07
CA GLY A 532 20.90 -1.56 9.61
C GLY A 532 21.05 -1.67 11.13
N SER A 533 20.28 -2.57 11.75
CA SER A 533 20.34 -2.81 13.20
C SER A 533 21.69 -3.39 13.67
N SER A 534 22.47 -3.97 12.76
CA SER A 534 23.86 -4.38 13.03
C SER A 534 24.79 -3.17 13.25
N ALA A 535 24.54 -2.03 12.60
CA ALA A 535 25.40 -0.84 12.64
C ALA A 535 25.06 0.14 13.78
N GLY A 536 23.84 0.15 14.29
CA GLY A 536 23.41 1.16 15.26
C GLY A 536 22.23 0.76 16.12
N THR A 537 21.74 1.71 16.91
CA THR A 537 20.57 1.55 17.78
C THR A 537 19.78 2.85 17.80
N GLN A 538 18.45 2.75 17.73
CA GLN A 538 17.57 3.89 17.91
C GLN A 538 17.32 4.11 19.40
N LEU A 539 17.50 5.35 19.86
CA LEU A 539 17.27 5.76 21.24
C LEU A 539 16.25 6.90 21.25
N ASN A 540 15.35 6.87 22.23
CA ASN A 540 14.51 8.01 22.55
C ASN A 540 15.29 8.97 23.47
N VAL A 541 15.19 10.27 23.24
CA VAL A 541 15.85 11.32 24.01
C VAL A 541 14.93 12.52 24.14
N ASN A 542 14.98 13.22 25.28
CA ASN A 542 14.24 14.46 25.46
C ASN A 542 15.07 15.66 24.98
N LEU A 543 14.43 16.69 24.44
CA LEU A 543 15.09 17.94 24.05
C LEU A 543 15.90 18.55 25.21
N SER A 544 15.42 18.48 26.45
CA SER A 544 16.15 19.01 27.61
C SER A 544 17.48 18.29 27.87
N GLU A 545 17.56 16.99 27.58
CA GLU A 545 18.81 16.24 27.67
C GLU A 545 19.81 16.73 26.61
N LEU A 546 19.34 16.97 25.38
CA LEU A 546 20.19 17.54 24.32
C LEU A 546 20.61 18.98 24.63
N SER A 547 19.71 19.81 25.17
CA SER A 547 20.02 21.18 25.61
C SER A 547 21.06 21.22 26.72
N SER A 548 21.14 20.18 27.56
CA SER A 548 22.17 20.07 28.61
C SER A 548 23.58 19.78 28.06
N ILE A 549 23.65 19.20 26.87
CA ILE A 549 24.90 18.90 26.16
C ILE A 549 25.33 20.10 25.31
N ASN A 550 24.37 20.74 24.63
CA ASN A 550 24.59 21.98 23.89
C ASN A 550 23.44 22.95 24.16
N SER A 551 23.70 24.03 24.88
CA SER A 551 22.70 25.01 25.32
C SER A 551 21.94 25.68 24.18
N ASP A 552 22.50 25.68 22.97
CA ASP A 552 21.88 26.27 21.78
C ASP A 552 20.94 25.29 21.06
N CYS A 553 20.84 24.03 21.52
CA CYS A 553 19.83 23.09 21.06
C CYS A 553 18.54 23.27 21.86
N THR A 554 17.82 24.37 21.60
CA THR A 554 16.58 24.76 22.34
C THR A 554 15.31 24.44 21.58
N GLN A 555 15.42 24.09 20.30
CA GLN A 555 14.29 23.74 19.43
C GLN A 555 14.65 22.56 18.55
N ILE A 556 13.65 21.78 18.18
CA ILE A 556 13.82 20.60 17.35
C ILE A 556 14.02 21.07 15.91
N SER A 557 15.26 21.37 15.57
CA SER A 557 15.66 21.76 14.22
C SER A 557 16.92 21.03 13.82
N THR A 558 16.84 20.41 12.67
CA THR A 558 17.93 19.74 11.96
C THR A 558 18.71 20.72 11.09
N ALA A 559 18.19 21.93 10.88
CA ALA A 559 18.86 23.03 10.19
C ALA A 559 19.89 23.71 11.09
N THR A 560 19.69 23.70 12.41
CA THR A 560 20.65 24.24 13.38
C THR A 560 21.70 23.18 13.69
N GLY A 561 22.97 23.50 13.43
CA GLY A 561 24.07 22.59 13.73
C GLY A 561 24.23 22.27 15.23
N SER A 562 23.69 23.10 16.13
CA SER A 562 23.73 22.89 17.59
C SER A 562 23.04 21.59 18.03
N CYS A 563 21.83 21.32 17.56
CA CYS A 563 21.14 20.07 17.89
C CYS A 563 21.80 18.85 17.28
N GLN A 564 22.35 18.97 16.07
CA GLN A 564 23.11 17.87 15.46
C GLN A 564 24.36 17.53 16.29
N SER A 565 25.06 18.55 16.79
CA SER A 565 26.19 18.39 17.72
C SER A 565 25.76 17.77 19.05
N ALA A 566 24.65 18.23 19.63
CA ALA A 566 24.10 17.64 20.85
C ALA A 566 23.78 16.14 20.69
N VAL A 567 23.19 15.74 19.57
CA VAL A 567 22.89 14.33 19.27
C VAL A 567 24.16 13.50 19.13
N TYR A 568 25.18 14.03 18.46
CA TYR A 568 26.46 13.34 18.31
C TYR A 568 27.11 13.06 19.67
N HIS A 569 27.23 14.10 20.50
CA HIS A 569 27.80 14.00 21.85
C HIS A 569 26.92 13.18 22.80
N TYR A 570 25.59 13.23 22.67
CA TYR A 570 24.68 12.34 23.38
C TYR A 570 25.00 10.87 23.09
N CYS A 571 25.17 10.51 21.82
CA CYS A 571 25.51 9.15 21.43
C CYS A 571 26.91 8.73 21.94
N GLN A 572 27.90 9.64 21.92
CA GLN A 572 29.21 9.37 22.51
C GLN A 572 29.14 9.12 24.02
N ASN A 573 28.35 9.92 24.75
CA ASN A 573 28.09 9.73 26.18
C ASN A 573 27.39 8.39 26.49
N LYS A 574 26.68 7.80 25.50
CA LYS A 574 26.09 6.45 25.59
C LYS A 574 27.04 5.34 25.13
N GLY A 575 28.30 5.63 24.80
CA GLY A 575 29.32 4.65 24.41
C GLY A 575 29.35 4.31 22.92
N TYR A 576 28.69 5.10 22.07
CA TYR A 576 28.72 4.95 20.61
C TYR A 576 29.81 5.85 20.00
N ALA A 577 30.16 5.67 18.72
CA ALA A 577 31.13 6.57 18.07
C ALA A 577 30.54 7.95 17.74
N GLY A 578 29.22 8.00 17.57
CA GLY A 578 28.46 9.19 17.24
C GLY A 578 27.03 8.82 16.89
N GLY A 579 26.26 9.76 16.35
CA GLY A 579 24.91 9.49 15.87
C GLY A 579 24.28 10.68 15.16
N TYR A 580 23.06 10.48 14.71
CA TYR A 580 22.30 11.45 13.93
C TYR A 580 20.81 11.45 14.30
N GLY A 581 20.13 12.56 14.02
CA GLY A 581 18.72 12.76 14.32
C GLY A 581 18.37 14.25 14.45
N PRO A 582 17.13 14.57 14.86
CA PRO A 582 16.03 13.63 15.13
C PRO A 582 15.53 12.91 13.87
N GLN A 583 15.11 11.65 14.05
CA GLN A 583 14.43 10.81 13.06
C GLN A 583 12.92 10.81 13.22
N GLU A 584 12.45 11.01 14.44
CA GLU A 584 11.04 11.20 14.75
C GLU A 584 10.98 12.26 15.84
N ALA A 585 9.93 13.07 15.85
CA ALA A 585 9.70 14.06 16.89
C ALA A 585 8.22 14.13 17.27
N GLY A 586 7.94 14.10 18.57
CA GLY A 586 6.61 14.28 19.13
C GLY A 586 6.68 15.07 20.44
N GLY A 587 6.29 16.35 20.39
CA GLY A 587 6.54 17.27 21.50
C GLY A 587 8.05 17.42 21.74
N ASN A 588 8.50 17.24 22.99
CA ASN A 588 9.94 17.30 23.35
C ASN A 588 10.66 15.94 23.23
N ASN A 589 9.97 14.88 22.81
CA ASN A 589 10.57 13.56 22.68
C ASN A 589 11.04 13.34 21.24
N LEU A 590 12.28 12.88 21.11
CA LEU A 590 12.99 12.69 19.86
C LEU A 590 13.49 11.27 19.75
N THR A 591 13.53 10.73 18.53
CA THR A 591 14.27 9.50 18.23
C THR A 591 15.57 9.85 17.54
N VAL A 592 16.70 9.33 18.03
CA VAL A 592 18.03 9.48 17.42
C VAL A 592 18.60 8.10 17.09
N THR A 593 19.52 8.01 16.13
CA THR A 593 20.26 6.78 15.84
C THR A 593 21.71 6.93 16.25
N CYS A 594 22.15 6.12 17.21
CA CYS A 594 23.55 6.06 17.64
C CYS A 594 24.27 4.90 16.94
N LEU A 595 25.45 5.18 16.39
CA LEU A 595 26.21 4.25 15.54
C LEU A 595 27.37 3.62 16.31
N LYS A 596 27.53 2.30 16.14
CA LYS A 596 28.65 1.56 16.75
C LYS A 596 29.98 2.03 16.17
N ALA A 597 31.05 1.96 16.95
CA ALA A 597 32.39 2.35 16.51
C ALA A 597 32.92 1.52 15.30
N SER A 598 32.44 0.29 15.13
CA SER A 598 32.70 -0.54 13.94
C SER A 598 32.08 0.00 12.66
N ASN A 599 31.08 0.89 12.74
CA ASN A 599 30.26 1.34 11.61
C ASN A 599 30.24 2.86 11.44
N SER A 600 30.99 3.61 12.26
CA SER A 600 31.07 5.06 12.16
C SER A 600 32.48 5.56 12.50
N PHE A 601 32.82 6.72 11.94
CA PHE A 601 34.02 7.50 12.23
C PHE A 601 33.73 8.98 11.99
N SER A 602 34.57 9.85 12.52
CA SER A 602 34.54 11.28 12.24
C SER A 602 35.79 11.72 11.49
N ILE A 603 35.66 12.68 10.58
CA ILE A 603 36.79 13.33 9.92
C ILE A 603 36.79 14.83 10.25
N SER A 604 37.99 15.40 10.43
CA SER A 604 38.17 16.83 10.61
C SER A 604 38.36 17.51 9.25
N SER A 605 37.72 18.66 9.05
CA SER A 605 37.78 19.44 7.81
C SER A 605 37.56 20.92 8.10
N THR A 606 37.31 21.72 7.06
CA THR A 606 36.93 23.13 7.17
C THR A 606 35.71 23.47 6.32
N PHE A 607 35.01 24.56 6.65
CA PHE A 607 33.97 25.08 5.75
C PHE A 607 34.54 25.45 4.39
N THR A 608 35.77 25.98 4.31
CA THR A 608 36.47 26.21 3.05
C THR A 608 36.53 24.95 2.18
N ALA A 609 36.95 23.82 2.75
CA ALA A 609 37.04 22.55 2.02
C ALA A 609 35.65 21.97 1.67
N LEU A 610 34.62 22.22 2.48
CA LEU A 610 33.25 21.85 2.16
C LEU A 610 32.68 22.69 1.01
N THR A 611 32.94 24.00 0.98
CA THR A 611 32.54 24.91 -0.10
C THR A 611 33.17 24.51 -1.43
N GLU A 612 34.39 23.97 -1.43
CA GLU A 612 35.02 23.40 -2.62
C GLU A 612 34.29 22.15 -3.16
N LYS A 613 33.58 21.40 -2.30
CA LYS A 613 32.74 20.26 -2.72
C LYS A 613 31.37 20.72 -3.20
N VAL A 614 30.74 21.64 -2.47
CA VAL A 614 29.44 22.23 -2.81
C VAL A 614 29.46 23.70 -2.44
N SER A 615 29.48 24.58 -3.46
CA SER A 615 29.70 26.02 -3.29
C SER A 615 28.69 26.73 -2.39
N ALA A 616 27.49 26.18 -2.24
CA ALA A 616 26.44 26.70 -1.37
C ALA A 616 26.60 26.29 0.11
N CYS A 617 27.51 25.38 0.46
CA CYS A 617 27.79 25.09 1.88
C CYS A 617 28.55 26.25 2.51
N SER A 618 28.02 26.77 3.63
CA SER A 618 28.61 27.88 4.37
C SER A 618 28.42 27.72 5.88
N GLN A 619 29.28 28.42 6.63
CA GLN A 619 29.21 28.49 8.10
C GLN A 619 27.91 29.13 8.61
N ALA A 620 27.24 29.94 7.79
CA ALA A 620 26.00 30.60 8.18
C ALA A 620 24.84 29.62 8.38
N VAL A 621 24.84 28.50 7.64
CA VAL A 621 23.80 27.46 7.73
C VAL A 621 24.45 26.06 7.71
N PRO A 622 25.13 25.65 8.80
CA PRO A 622 25.87 24.38 8.87
C PRO A 622 25.01 23.14 8.62
N GLY A 623 23.72 23.20 8.97
CA GLY A 623 22.76 22.11 8.76
C GLY A 623 22.05 22.14 7.40
N SER A 624 22.45 23.01 6.47
CA SER A 624 21.85 23.09 5.13
C SER A 624 22.03 21.81 4.31
N ASP A 625 21.15 21.59 3.34
CA ASP A 625 21.26 20.49 2.37
C ASP A 625 22.60 20.52 1.64
N SER A 626 23.10 21.72 1.30
CA SER A 626 24.39 21.88 0.64
C SER A 626 25.56 21.42 1.52
N CYS A 627 25.53 21.70 2.82
CA CYS A 627 26.55 21.19 3.74
C CYS A 627 26.44 19.70 4.02
N ARG A 628 25.22 19.13 4.04
CA ARG A 628 25.01 17.68 4.12
C ARG A 628 25.55 16.96 2.87
N ALA A 629 25.27 17.50 1.69
CA ALA A 629 25.81 16.97 0.43
C ALA A 629 27.35 17.06 0.39
N ALA A 630 27.93 18.18 0.82
CA ALA A 630 29.39 18.32 0.92
C ALA A 630 30.00 17.32 1.91
N ALA A 631 29.39 17.15 3.09
CA ALA A 631 29.79 16.16 4.08
C ALA A 631 29.74 14.73 3.53
N ASP A 632 28.68 14.37 2.80
CA ASP A 632 28.55 13.07 2.14
C ASP A 632 29.67 12.82 1.13
N LEU A 633 29.95 13.79 0.27
CA LEU A 633 31.06 13.72 -0.69
C LEU A 633 32.43 13.57 0.00
N MET A 634 32.64 14.26 1.13
CA MET A 634 33.87 14.11 1.90
C MET A 634 33.99 12.73 2.55
N CYS A 635 32.93 12.19 3.15
CA CYS A 635 32.95 10.85 3.73
C CYS A 635 33.20 9.77 2.68
N LYS A 636 32.57 9.87 1.51
CA LYS A 636 32.82 8.96 0.37
C LYS A 636 34.27 9.01 -0.12
N ALA A 637 34.88 10.20 -0.15
CA ALA A 637 36.30 10.35 -0.48
C ALA A 637 37.24 9.69 0.55
N GLN A 638 36.77 9.43 1.77
CA GLN A 638 37.50 8.74 2.83
C GLN A 638 37.12 7.25 2.95
N GLY A 639 36.39 6.70 1.96
CA GLY A 639 35.98 5.30 1.94
C GLY A 639 34.76 4.97 2.78
N GLY A 640 34.05 5.97 3.30
CA GLY A 640 32.75 5.78 3.95
C GLY A 640 31.61 5.59 2.94
N VAL A 641 30.54 4.93 3.37
CA VAL A 641 29.30 4.76 2.58
C VAL A 641 28.58 6.08 2.39
N ALA A 642 28.50 6.88 3.45
CA ALA A 642 27.77 8.15 3.48
C ALA A 642 28.24 9.07 4.61
N GLY A 643 27.99 10.37 4.47
CA GLY A 643 28.12 11.35 5.55
C GLY A 643 26.77 11.68 6.17
N TYR A 644 26.63 11.64 7.49
CA TYR A 644 25.38 12.00 8.17
C TYR A 644 25.35 13.47 8.64
N GLY A 645 26.29 14.30 8.15
CA GLY A 645 26.33 15.75 8.29
C GLY A 645 27.45 16.26 9.20
N LEU A 646 27.39 17.57 9.52
CA LEU A 646 28.36 18.23 10.39
C LEU A 646 27.98 17.95 11.84
N VAL A 647 28.86 17.23 12.56
CA VAL A 647 28.61 16.77 13.93
C VAL A 647 29.22 17.67 14.98
N ASP A 648 30.16 18.53 14.59
CA ASP A 648 30.71 19.57 15.45
C ASP A 648 31.33 20.67 14.59
N TYR A 649 31.43 21.89 15.10
CA TYR A 649 32.11 22.98 14.41
C TYR A 649 32.49 24.12 15.36
N ALA A 650 33.63 24.74 15.07
CA ALA A 650 34.11 25.93 15.77
C ALA A 650 34.85 26.83 14.76
N GLY A 651 34.26 27.99 14.45
CA GLY A 651 34.78 28.87 13.41
C GLY A 651 34.79 28.17 12.05
N ASN A 652 35.94 28.18 11.37
CA ASN A 652 36.11 27.50 10.09
C ASN A 652 36.29 25.98 10.22
N ASN A 653 36.60 25.46 11.41
CA ASN A 653 36.87 24.03 11.61
C ASN A 653 35.57 23.26 11.81
N VAL A 654 35.47 22.10 11.16
CA VAL A 654 34.28 21.22 11.25
C VAL A 654 34.70 19.77 11.50
N ALA A 655 33.85 19.05 12.23
CA ALA A 655 33.88 17.60 12.31
C ALA A 655 32.70 17.04 11.52
N ILE A 656 32.96 16.04 10.68
CA ILE A 656 31.97 15.40 9.81
C ILE A 656 31.77 13.97 10.28
N GLY A 657 30.53 13.57 10.51
CA GLY A 657 30.18 12.20 10.86
C GLY A 657 30.03 11.34 9.61
N CYS A 658 30.76 10.23 9.56
CA CYS A 658 30.76 9.28 8.44
C CYS A 658 30.26 7.90 8.87
N ILE A 659 29.55 7.23 7.97
CA ILE A 659 29.16 5.82 8.05
C ILE A 659 30.21 5.00 7.31
N LYS A 660 30.72 3.94 7.96
CA LYS A 660 31.68 3.01 7.35
C LYS A 660 31.01 2.07 6.36
#